data_AF-A0A4E9EMY0-F1
#
_entry.id   AF-A0A4E9EMY0-F1
#
_cell.length_a   1.000
_cell.length_b   1.000
_cell.length_c   1.000
_cell.angle_alpha   90.00
_cell.angle_beta   90.00
_cell.angle_gamma   90.00
#
_symmetry.space_group_name_H-M   'P 1'
#
loop_
_entity.id
_entity.type
_entity.pdbx_description
1 polymer ?
#
loop_
_entity_poly.entity_id
_entity_poly.type
_entity_poly.pdbx_seq_one_letter_code
_entity_poly.pdbx_strand_id
1 'polypeptide(L)'
;MAQSNHDSIRPFKVSIPQSDLDGLQTRLRLTRWPDKEPVDDWSQGVPLAVIQDLCKYWQTEYDWRRCEALLNSYPQFTTTIDRVEIYFLHIQSKHQNATPLLLTHGWPGSVLEFRHVIEKLVDPESHGGSSEDAFHLIMPALLGYGFSGKPKETGWGHERTARVWAELMRRLGYMDSEWVAQGGDWGAFVVASLGYQAPKGLKGIHFNSIYFENKNEVQVPIKDTKAEEKAMRLDNFRDTGFKGYSLEQSTKPQTIGYGLADSPVGQAAWIYEKYRDWTHHDGDVEALFSKDEMLDTIMLYWLTNSGTSSARYYWECASATTAWEIHIPVGVSWFGGDNSFAPKEWCERYYKNIVHWNELPRGGHFAAWEQPDAFVAEIRLLPCLEAAPSPGHPPKKAFNFSKINKIVSFGDSWTDTRFDVSGQQPSPSNPIGNTGKTSSNGKMWPMYLTTQYNASSILLYNMAVGGAVVDKDIVTTGPNDVDTQVHDKLPVYLDQQPKLFAPKETLWTVFIGINDIYRTITQDDQEETIVAIIARIRQLTLDLYSDGARQFLFVSTPPQSLFPNNRPKDIAPKLEAASQSWNKKLKKLVHDLDRELKHSTFFFFDIVPLITAVTEDPSQFPETAIYKSNAFCADYKSGTLVPDFKSETCEYNALEYMYIDGAHPTQPFHQILAKRISEQLLAGHSIS
;
A
#
# COMPACT_ATOMS: atom_id res chain seq x y z
N MET A 1 22.38 44.44 -24.17
CA MET A 1 21.20 43.55 -24.21
C MET A 1 21.37 42.55 -23.09
N ALA A 2 20.55 42.65 -22.04
CA ALA A 2 20.62 41.78 -20.87
C ALA A 2 19.91 40.45 -21.21
N GLN A 3 20.62 39.33 -21.14
CA GLN A 3 20.01 38.00 -21.08
C GLN A 3 19.34 37.87 -19.71
N SER A 4 18.01 37.87 -19.68
CA SER A 4 17.22 37.70 -18.46
C SER A 4 17.30 36.25 -17.98
N ASN A 5 17.58 36.11 -16.68
CA ASN A 5 17.86 34.88 -15.94
C ASN A 5 16.58 34.03 -15.68
N HIS A 6 15.80 33.74 -16.73
CA HIS A 6 14.48 33.08 -16.65
C HIS A 6 14.51 31.59 -16.21
N ASP A 7 15.69 30.99 -16.09
CA ASP A 7 15.86 29.57 -15.72
C ASP A 7 16.09 29.34 -14.21
N SER A 8 16.19 30.41 -13.43
CA SER A 8 16.43 30.32 -11.98
C SER A 8 15.18 29.94 -11.19
N ILE A 9 15.32 28.98 -10.27
CA ILE A 9 14.38 28.72 -9.18
C ILE A 9 14.57 29.83 -8.13
N ARG A 10 13.49 30.49 -7.73
CA ARG A 10 13.51 31.63 -6.81
C ARG A 10 12.70 31.32 -5.55
N PRO A 11 13.21 31.59 -4.34
CA PRO A 11 12.40 31.52 -3.13
C PRO A 11 11.15 32.39 -3.25
N PHE A 12 10.04 31.88 -2.72
CA PHE A 12 8.77 32.57 -2.67
C PHE A 12 8.27 32.62 -1.23
N LYS A 13 7.64 33.73 -0.87
CA LYS A 13 7.01 33.91 0.43
C LYS A 13 5.62 34.49 0.21
N VAL A 14 4.61 33.85 0.78
CA VAL A 14 3.23 34.37 0.74
C VAL A 14 3.20 35.63 1.59
N SER A 15 2.68 36.71 1.01
CA SER A 15 2.52 37.99 1.70
C SER A 15 1.33 38.72 1.09
N ILE A 16 0.15 38.49 1.66
CA ILE A 16 -1.11 39.07 1.22
C ILE A 16 -1.30 40.45 1.86
N PRO A 17 -1.48 41.51 1.06
CA PRO A 17 -1.76 42.85 1.56
C PRO A 17 -2.98 42.87 2.48
N GLN A 18 -2.91 43.63 3.57
CA GLN A 18 -4.06 43.80 4.46
C GLN A 18 -5.28 44.39 3.72
N SER A 19 -5.05 45.25 2.72
CA SER A 19 -6.10 45.82 1.87
C SER A 19 -6.95 44.76 1.15
N ASP A 20 -6.37 43.62 0.80
CA ASP A 20 -7.08 42.55 0.09
C ASP A 20 -8.01 41.80 1.07
N LEU A 21 -7.55 41.61 2.31
CA LEU A 21 -8.37 41.05 3.40
C LEU A 21 -9.50 42.02 3.81
N ASP A 22 -9.21 43.32 3.91
CA ASP A 22 -10.21 44.34 4.22
C ASP A 22 -11.26 44.46 3.10
N GLY A 23 -10.81 44.31 1.84
CA GLY A 23 -11.68 44.25 0.66
C GLY A 23 -12.61 43.04 0.68
N LEU A 24 -12.07 41.85 1.01
CA LEU A 24 -12.87 40.64 1.23
C LEU A 24 -13.93 40.87 2.33
N GLN A 25 -13.51 41.37 3.50
CA GLN A 25 -14.40 41.63 4.63
C GLN A 25 -15.53 42.59 4.26
N THR A 26 -15.24 43.60 3.44
CA THR A 26 -16.26 44.51 2.92
C THR A 26 -17.28 43.80 2.03
N ARG A 27 -16.83 42.93 1.13
CA ARG A 27 -17.71 42.16 0.24
C ARG A 27 -18.58 41.17 1.00
N LEU A 28 -18.02 40.48 1.99
CA LEU A 28 -18.78 39.57 2.86
C LEU A 28 -19.90 40.31 3.61
N ARG A 29 -19.62 41.49 4.19
CA ARG A 29 -20.63 42.32 4.88
C ARG A 29 -21.74 42.84 3.95
N LEU A 30 -21.42 43.09 2.69
CA LEU A 30 -22.35 43.63 1.69
C LEU A 30 -23.01 42.54 0.83
N THR A 31 -22.91 41.26 1.24
CA THR A 31 -23.48 40.14 0.51
C THR A 31 -24.98 40.34 0.32
N ARG A 32 -25.43 40.29 -0.94
CA ARG A 32 -26.84 40.15 -1.28
C ARG A 32 -27.17 38.65 -1.38
N TRP A 33 -27.81 38.13 -0.33
CA TRP A 33 -28.24 36.74 -0.27
C TRP A 33 -29.37 36.44 -1.28
N PRO A 34 -29.40 35.25 -1.89
CA PRO A 34 -30.55 34.79 -2.68
C PRO A 34 -31.74 34.44 -1.78
N ASP A 35 -32.90 34.19 -2.39
CA ASP A 35 -34.03 33.58 -1.70
C ASP A 35 -33.64 32.19 -1.18
N LYS A 36 -34.29 31.75 -0.09
CA LYS A 36 -34.07 30.41 0.48
C LYS A 36 -34.48 29.33 -0.52
N GLU A 37 -33.69 28.26 -0.58
CA GLU A 37 -34.03 27.03 -1.28
C GLU A 37 -35.42 26.48 -0.86
N PRO A 38 -36.22 25.93 -1.80
CA PRO A 38 -37.55 25.37 -1.55
C PRO A 38 -37.51 23.91 -1.03
N VAL A 39 -36.32 23.32 -0.87
CA VAL A 39 -36.11 21.95 -0.41
C VAL A 39 -35.53 21.96 1.01
N ASP A 40 -35.75 20.87 1.75
CA ASP A 40 -35.22 20.70 3.11
C ASP A 40 -33.92 19.86 3.14
N ASP A 41 -33.35 19.56 1.96
CA ASP A 41 -32.11 18.78 1.78
C ASP A 41 -31.10 19.50 0.87
N TRP A 42 -30.03 18.80 0.47
CA TRP A 42 -28.93 19.33 -0.35
C TRP A 42 -29.17 19.17 -1.86
N SER A 43 -30.36 18.75 -2.30
CA SER A 43 -30.63 18.43 -3.71
C SER A 43 -30.54 19.64 -4.66
N GLN A 44 -30.52 20.86 -4.13
CA GLN A 44 -30.33 22.10 -4.88
C GLN A 44 -28.97 22.80 -4.58
N GLY A 45 -28.01 22.07 -4.01
CA GLY A 45 -26.69 22.59 -3.63
C GLY A 45 -26.64 23.02 -2.16
N VAL A 46 -25.71 23.92 -1.83
CA VAL A 46 -25.47 24.36 -0.45
C VAL A 46 -26.68 25.11 0.13
N PRO A 47 -27.29 24.65 1.23
CA PRO A 47 -28.41 25.35 1.88
C PRO A 47 -28.02 26.75 2.34
N LEU A 48 -28.94 27.71 2.21
CA LEU A 48 -28.69 29.12 2.55
C LEU A 48 -28.15 29.28 3.98
N ALA A 49 -28.74 28.55 4.94
CA ALA A 49 -28.32 28.63 6.34
C ALA A 49 -26.87 28.17 6.56
N VAL A 50 -26.43 27.14 5.83
CA VAL A 50 -25.07 26.59 5.97
C VAL A 50 -24.03 27.57 5.42
N ILE A 51 -24.27 28.12 4.22
CA ILE A 51 -23.32 29.08 3.65
C ILE A 51 -23.30 30.41 4.41
N GLN A 52 -24.44 30.82 4.99
CA GLN A 52 -24.50 31.98 5.88
C GLN A 52 -23.67 31.76 7.15
N ASP A 53 -23.75 30.57 7.75
CA ASP A 53 -22.97 30.21 8.93
C ASP A 53 -21.45 30.19 8.63
N LEU A 54 -21.04 29.57 7.52
CA LEU A 54 -19.64 29.60 7.07
C LEU A 54 -19.17 31.05 6.84
N CYS A 55 -19.96 31.87 6.15
CA CYS A 55 -19.60 33.27 5.89
C CYS A 55 -19.60 34.15 7.14
N LYS A 56 -20.39 33.80 8.16
CA LYS A 56 -20.36 34.44 9.46
C LYS A 56 -19.04 34.10 10.16
N TYR A 57 -18.69 32.82 10.26
CA TYR A 57 -17.41 32.36 10.79
C TYR A 57 -16.23 33.02 10.04
N TRP A 58 -16.31 33.10 8.72
CA TRP A 58 -15.31 33.75 7.88
C TRP A 58 -15.12 35.25 8.18
N GLN A 59 -16.20 35.93 8.58
CA GLN A 59 -16.16 37.35 8.95
C GLN A 59 -15.64 37.59 10.37
N THR A 60 -15.92 36.68 11.31
CA THR A 60 -15.76 36.95 12.74
C THR A 60 -14.64 36.18 13.42
N GLU A 61 -14.27 35.01 12.90
CA GLU A 61 -13.39 34.06 13.60
C GLU A 61 -12.22 33.59 12.74
N TYR A 62 -12.43 33.40 11.43
CA TYR A 62 -11.39 32.92 10.53
C TYR A 62 -10.21 33.90 10.42
N ASP A 63 -8.99 33.37 10.55
CA ASP A 63 -7.75 34.12 10.39
C ASP A 63 -6.92 33.59 9.21
N TRP A 64 -6.88 34.35 8.11
CA TRP A 64 -6.00 34.05 6.98
C TRP A 64 -4.52 34.03 7.36
N ARG A 65 -4.10 34.84 8.34
CA ARG A 65 -2.69 34.94 8.72
C ARG A 65 -2.17 33.63 9.30
N ARG A 66 -3.03 32.80 9.89
CA ARG A 66 -2.73 31.40 10.27
C ARG A 66 -2.33 30.57 9.05
N CYS A 67 -3.13 30.60 7.99
CA CYS A 67 -2.83 29.87 6.75
C CYS A 67 -1.59 30.42 6.04
N GLU A 68 -1.44 31.74 6.00
CA GLU A 68 -0.25 32.38 5.46
C GLU A 68 1.02 31.96 6.21
N ALA A 69 0.95 31.87 7.54
CA ALA A 69 2.05 31.37 8.37
C ALA A 69 2.33 29.88 8.11
N LEU A 70 1.30 29.05 7.99
CA LEU A 70 1.44 27.62 7.63
C LEU A 70 2.12 27.44 6.27
N LEU A 71 1.68 28.15 5.23
CA LEU A 71 2.33 28.08 3.92
C LEU A 71 3.79 28.54 4.03
N ASN A 72 4.04 29.63 4.75
CA ASN A 72 5.38 30.19 4.96
C ASN A 72 6.28 29.35 5.89
N SER A 73 5.77 28.35 6.61
CA SER A 73 6.62 27.38 7.32
C SER A 73 7.24 26.35 6.38
N TYR A 74 6.66 26.15 5.19
CA TYR A 74 7.24 25.28 4.17
C TYR A 74 8.16 26.07 3.23
N PRO A 75 9.25 25.46 2.72
CA PRO A 75 10.02 26.05 1.64
C PRO A 75 9.19 26.13 0.35
N GLN A 76 9.01 27.35 -0.17
CA GLN A 76 8.21 27.63 -1.36
C GLN A 76 9.07 28.32 -2.40
N PHE A 77 8.76 28.07 -3.67
CA PHE A 77 9.55 28.55 -4.78
C PHE A 77 8.68 28.92 -5.97
N THR A 78 9.24 29.75 -6.83
CA THR A 78 8.73 30.00 -8.17
C THR A 78 9.81 29.76 -9.22
N THR A 79 9.39 29.31 -10.40
CA THR A 79 10.26 29.27 -11.59
C THR A 79 9.43 29.53 -12.83
N THR A 80 10.02 30.06 -13.91
CA THR A 80 9.30 30.31 -15.15
C THR A 80 9.62 29.21 -16.15
N ILE A 81 8.61 28.42 -16.54
CA ILE A 81 8.72 27.37 -17.55
C ILE A 81 7.69 27.67 -18.63
N ASP A 82 8.12 27.67 -19.89
CA ASP A 82 7.26 27.94 -21.05
C ASP A 82 6.43 29.23 -20.87
N ARG A 83 7.09 30.30 -20.42
CA ARG A 83 6.55 31.65 -20.21
C ARG A 83 5.47 31.78 -19.14
N VAL A 84 5.22 30.73 -18.35
CA VAL A 84 4.32 30.77 -17.18
C VAL A 84 5.13 30.57 -15.90
N GLU A 85 4.84 31.37 -14.89
CA GLU A 85 5.43 31.20 -13.56
C GLU A 85 4.75 30.04 -12.83
N ILE A 86 5.54 29.10 -12.32
CA ILE A 86 5.08 27.93 -11.59
C ILE A 86 5.42 28.15 -10.13
N TYR A 87 4.41 28.15 -9.27
CA TYR A 87 4.56 28.10 -7.82
C TYR A 87 4.59 26.64 -7.37
N PHE A 88 5.49 26.31 -6.45
CA PHE A 88 5.57 24.98 -5.87
C PHE A 88 6.19 25.00 -4.47
N LEU A 89 5.82 24.01 -3.67
CA LEU A 89 6.52 23.66 -2.44
C LEU A 89 7.59 22.62 -2.76
N HIS A 90 8.77 22.77 -2.16
CA HIS A 90 9.84 21.77 -2.25
C HIS A 90 10.40 21.49 -0.86
N ILE A 91 9.99 20.36 -0.28
CA ILE A 91 10.28 20.01 1.12
C ILE A 91 11.23 18.82 1.12
N GLN A 92 12.46 19.05 1.60
CA GLN A 92 13.48 18.01 1.63
C GLN A 92 13.41 17.21 2.94
N SER A 93 13.32 15.88 2.84
CA SER A 93 13.62 14.98 3.96
C SER A 93 15.02 15.18 4.52
N LYS A 94 15.15 14.93 5.83
CA LYS A 94 16.44 14.78 6.52
C LYS A 94 17.24 13.57 6.01
N HIS A 95 16.57 12.58 5.41
CA HIS A 95 17.20 11.38 4.86
C HIS A 95 17.75 11.65 3.45
N GLN A 96 19.06 11.46 3.27
CA GLN A 96 19.75 11.76 1.99
C GLN A 96 19.26 10.90 0.82
N ASN A 97 18.77 9.69 1.11
CA ASN A 97 18.31 8.74 0.10
C ASN A 97 16.78 8.76 -0.07
N ALA A 98 16.10 9.80 0.45
CA ALA A 98 14.65 9.93 0.31
C ALA A 98 14.25 10.02 -1.16
N THR A 99 13.18 9.33 -1.54
CA THR A 99 12.72 9.31 -2.94
C THR A 99 12.04 10.64 -3.28
N PRO A 100 12.40 11.34 -4.36
CA PRO A 100 11.62 12.49 -4.83
C PRO A 100 10.22 12.07 -5.27
N LEU A 101 9.20 12.71 -4.70
CA LEU A 101 7.79 12.47 -4.97
C LEU A 101 7.11 13.77 -5.43
N LEU A 102 6.62 13.74 -6.66
CA LEU A 102 5.80 14.80 -7.24
C LEU A 102 4.32 14.57 -6.91
N LEU A 103 3.72 15.44 -6.10
CA LEU A 103 2.29 15.40 -5.74
C LEU A 103 1.53 16.46 -6.53
N THR A 104 0.56 16.04 -7.35
CA THR A 104 -0.27 16.98 -8.13
C THR A 104 -1.71 16.97 -7.64
N HIS A 105 -2.19 18.14 -7.19
CA HIS A 105 -3.57 18.33 -6.76
C HIS A 105 -4.55 18.48 -7.94
N GLY A 106 -5.84 18.59 -7.64
CA GLY A 106 -6.91 18.83 -8.63
C GLY A 106 -7.73 20.09 -8.40
N TRP A 107 -9.00 20.05 -8.80
CA TRP A 107 -10.01 21.08 -8.58
C TRP A 107 -11.18 20.50 -7.76
N PRO A 108 -11.78 21.26 -6.81
CA PRO A 108 -11.42 22.61 -6.37
C PRO A 108 -10.32 22.58 -5.29
N GLY A 109 -9.28 21.81 -5.58
CA GLY A 109 -8.15 21.52 -4.72
C GLY A 109 -7.01 22.54 -4.74
N SER A 110 -5.98 22.29 -3.94
CA SER A 110 -4.71 23.01 -3.93
C SER A 110 -3.60 22.22 -3.22
N VAL A 111 -2.38 22.76 -3.21
CA VAL A 111 -1.25 22.18 -2.44
C VAL A 111 -1.56 21.99 -0.94
N LEU A 112 -2.56 22.70 -0.41
CA LEU A 112 -2.98 22.60 0.98
C LEU A 112 -3.69 21.28 1.33
N GLU A 113 -4.16 20.51 0.35
CA GLU A 113 -4.74 19.18 0.57
C GLU A 113 -3.74 18.21 1.20
N PHE A 114 -2.45 18.43 0.94
CA PHE A 114 -1.38 17.54 1.40
C PHE A 114 -0.89 17.85 2.82
N ARG A 115 -1.42 18.87 3.50
CA ARG A 115 -0.90 19.38 4.78
C ARG A 115 -0.73 18.32 5.87
N HIS A 116 -1.61 17.31 5.90
CA HIS A 116 -1.58 16.25 6.91
C HIS A 116 -0.67 15.07 6.56
N VAL A 117 -0.15 15.02 5.33
CA VAL A 117 0.74 13.96 4.86
C VAL A 117 2.20 14.40 4.73
N ILE A 118 2.48 15.71 4.71
CA ILE A 118 3.83 16.27 4.53
C ILE A 118 4.82 15.66 5.54
N GLU A 119 4.61 15.84 6.84
CA GLU A 119 5.56 15.37 7.86
C GLU A 119 5.70 13.84 7.86
N LYS A 120 4.59 13.12 7.62
CA LYS A 120 4.58 11.65 7.55
C LYS A 120 5.39 11.13 6.37
N LEU A 121 5.44 11.84 5.25
CA LEU A 121 6.21 11.44 4.06
C LEU A 121 7.66 11.93 4.12
N VAL A 122 7.93 13.08 4.74
CA VAL A 122 9.26 13.68 4.83
C VAL A 122 10.08 13.07 5.98
N ASP A 123 9.47 12.82 7.14
CA ASP A 123 10.10 12.24 8.33
C ASP A 123 9.31 11.00 8.84
N PRO A 124 9.37 9.88 8.10
CA PRO A 124 8.56 8.70 8.42
C PRO A 124 8.87 8.10 9.80
N GLU A 125 10.09 8.19 10.31
CA GLU A 125 10.51 7.61 11.60
C GLU A 125 9.74 8.21 12.78
N SER A 126 9.51 9.53 12.74
CA SER A 126 8.69 10.24 13.75
C SER A 126 7.20 9.89 13.66
N HIS A 127 6.80 9.13 12.64
CA HIS A 127 5.42 8.80 12.31
C HIS A 127 5.24 7.30 12.00
N GLY A 128 6.01 6.42 12.63
CA GLY A 128 5.82 4.96 12.59
C GLY A 128 6.22 4.26 11.27
N GLY A 129 6.91 4.96 10.37
CA GLY A 129 7.58 4.38 9.19
C GLY A 129 9.08 4.19 9.42
N SER A 130 9.82 3.76 8.39
CA SER A 130 11.29 3.68 8.43
C SER A 130 11.95 4.70 7.51
N SER A 131 13.25 4.95 7.67
CA SER A 131 13.98 5.95 6.89
C SER A 131 13.92 5.74 5.37
N GLU A 132 13.75 4.49 4.93
CA GLU A 132 13.60 4.10 3.52
C GLU A 132 12.24 4.50 2.93
N ASP A 133 11.25 4.75 3.78
CA ASP A 133 9.91 5.19 3.40
C ASP A 133 9.83 6.72 3.21
N ALA A 134 10.98 7.42 3.27
CA ALA A 134 11.06 8.88 3.24
C ALA A 134 11.04 9.45 1.82
N PHE A 135 10.43 10.63 1.68
CA PHE A 135 10.33 11.35 0.41
C PHE A 135 10.85 12.79 0.50
N HIS A 136 11.48 13.26 -0.59
CA HIS A 136 11.53 14.68 -0.89
C HIS A 136 10.23 15.06 -1.61
N LEU A 137 9.48 16.03 -1.11
CA LEU A 137 8.17 16.39 -1.69
C LEU A 137 8.29 17.57 -2.64
N ILE A 138 7.72 17.42 -3.84
CA ILE A 138 7.57 18.48 -4.83
C ILE A 138 6.07 18.63 -5.08
N MET A 139 5.49 19.75 -4.66
CA MET A 139 4.04 19.98 -4.73
C MET A 139 3.76 21.27 -5.51
N PRO A 140 3.69 21.20 -6.85
CA PRO A 140 3.39 22.37 -7.65
C PRO A 140 1.89 22.68 -7.65
N ALA A 141 1.55 23.97 -7.62
CA ALA A 141 0.19 24.39 -7.93
C ALA A 141 -0.04 24.29 -9.44
N LEU A 142 -1.17 23.71 -9.84
CA LEU A 142 -1.56 23.64 -11.25
C LEU A 142 -1.56 25.02 -11.91
N LEU A 143 -1.35 25.07 -13.22
CA LEU A 143 -1.29 26.35 -13.94
C LEU A 143 -2.65 27.05 -13.91
N GLY A 144 -2.65 28.33 -13.54
CA GLY A 144 -3.88 29.07 -13.30
C GLY A 144 -4.56 28.79 -11.97
N TYR A 145 -3.94 28.00 -11.07
CA TYR A 145 -4.41 27.73 -9.71
C TYR A 145 -3.49 28.40 -8.68
N GLY A 146 -4.08 28.90 -7.59
CA GLY A 146 -3.33 29.49 -6.49
C GLY A 146 -2.29 30.51 -6.98
N PHE A 147 -1.06 30.40 -6.50
CA PHE A 147 0.03 31.32 -6.84
C PHE A 147 0.73 31.00 -8.17
N SER A 148 0.37 29.90 -8.86
CA SER A 148 0.89 29.65 -10.20
C SER A 148 0.29 30.65 -11.20
N GLY A 149 1.13 31.08 -12.13
CA GLY A 149 0.80 32.02 -13.18
C GLY A 149 -0.38 31.56 -14.04
N LYS A 150 -1.17 32.53 -14.49
CA LYS A 150 -2.32 32.29 -15.37
C LYS A 150 -1.85 32.28 -16.83
N PRO A 151 -2.09 31.20 -17.59
CA PRO A 151 -1.77 31.17 -19.00
C PRO A 151 -2.42 32.33 -19.78
N LYS A 152 -1.67 32.90 -20.72
CA LYS A 152 -2.10 34.01 -21.59
C LYS A 152 -2.48 33.57 -23.01
N GLU A 153 -2.27 32.30 -23.32
CA GLU A 153 -2.57 31.66 -24.60
C GLU A 153 -3.31 30.35 -24.33
N THR A 154 -3.97 29.80 -25.36
CA THR A 154 -4.63 28.49 -25.29
C THR A 154 -3.63 27.33 -25.37
N GLY A 155 -4.10 26.10 -25.21
CA GLY A 155 -3.29 24.88 -25.32
C GLY A 155 -2.59 24.50 -24.01
N TRP A 156 -3.18 24.87 -22.87
CA TRP A 156 -2.68 24.59 -21.53
C TRP A 156 -3.47 23.47 -20.83
N GLY A 157 -3.55 22.33 -21.50
CA GLY A 157 -4.12 21.09 -20.95
C GLY A 157 -3.09 20.19 -20.24
N HIS A 158 -3.57 19.06 -19.72
CA HIS A 158 -2.80 18.12 -18.89
C HIS A 158 -1.51 17.60 -19.53
N GLU A 159 -1.47 17.37 -20.84
CA GLU A 159 -0.26 16.92 -21.53
C GLU A 159 0.87 17.95 -21.48
N ARG A 160 0.53 19.25 -21.61
CA ARG A 160 1.51 20.35 -21.53
C ARG A 160 1.94 20.57 -20.09
N THR A 161 1.01 20.48 -19.14
CA THR A 161 1.33 20.49 -17.71
C THR A 161 2.31 19.37 -17.35
N ALA A 162 2.12 18.15 -17.85
CA ALA A 162 3.04 17.04 -17.63
C ALA A 162 4.46 17.34 -18.14
N ARG A 163 4.61 17.93 -19.33
CA ARG A 163 5.93 18.37 -19.83
C ARG A 163 6.57 19.43 -18.94
N VAL A 164 5.77 20.34 -18.40
CA VAL A 164 6.23 21.39 -17.46
C VAL A 164 6.68 20.77 -16.13
N TRP A 165 5.99 19.74 -15.63
CA TRP A 165 6.42 18.99 -14.45
C TRP A 165 7.71 18.22 -14.68
N ALA A 166 7.87 17.58 -15.85
CA ALA A 166 9.15 16.97 -16.20
C ALA A 166 10.30 18.00 -16.24
N GLU A 167 10.06 19.18 -16.82
CA GLU A 167 11.05 20.27 -16.81
C GLU A 167 11.32 20.82 -15.39
N LEU A 168 10.31 20.91 -14.52
CA LEU A 168 10.49 21.28 -13.12
C LEU A 168 11.39 20.28 -12.40
N MET A 169 11.12 18.98 -12.54
CA MET A 169 11.94 17.91 -11.97
C MET A 169 13.38 17.94 -12.51
N ARG A 170 13.57 18.31 -13.80
CA ARG A 170 14.91 18.55 -14.37
C ARG A 170 15.63 19.72 -13.70
N ARG A 171 14.96 20.86 -13.51
CA ARG A 171 15.56 22.04 -12.85
C ARG A 171 15.92 21.78 -11.38
N LEU A 172 15.17 20.90 -10.72
CA LEU A 172 15.44 20.45 -9.36
C LEU A 172 16.55 19.38 -9.27
N GLY A 173 17.07 18.91 -10.42
CA GLY A 173 18.14 17.92 -10.47
C GLY A 173 17.69 16.46 -10.33
N TYR A 174 16.39 16.18 -10.39
CA TYR A 174 15.85 14.84 -10.16
C TYR A 174 15.77 13.95 -11.42
N MET A 175 16.23 14.42 -12.59
CA MET A 175 16.24 13.59 -13.81
C MET A 175 17.31 12.50 -13.81
N ASP A 176 18.35 12.66 -12.99
CA ASP A 176 19.44 11.69 -12.83
C ASP A 176 19.26 10.80 -11.59
N SER A 177 18.23 11.06 -10.79
CA SER A 177 17.76 10.21 -9.70
C SER A 177 16.45 9.52 -10.07
N GLU A 178 16.13 8.45 -9.37
CA GLU A 178 14.80 7.84 -9.46
C GLU A 178 13.78 8.73 -8.74
N TRP A 179 12.62 8.97 -9.35
CA TRP A 179 11.53 9.74 -8.75
C TRP A 179 10.17 9.16 -9.12
N VAL A 180 9.15 9.49 -8.35
CA VAL A 180 7.78 9.00 -8.52
C VAL A 180 6.78 10.14 -8.57
N ALA A 181 5.60 9.90 -9.15
CA ALA A 181 4.54 10.91 -9.23
C ALA A 181 3.20 10.35 -8.76
N GLN A 182 2.39 11.21 -8.15
CA GLN A 182 1.10 10.84 -7.57
C GLN A 182 0.08 11.93 -7.90
N GLY A 183 -1.14 11.52 -8.25
CA GLY A 183 -2.23 12.45 -8.48
C GLY A 183 -3.62 11.82 -8.41
N GLY A 184 -4.56 12.60 -7.87
CA GLY A 184 -6.01 12.42 -7.97
C GLY A 184 -6.63 13.54 -8.82
N ASP A 185 -7.92 13.44 -9.17
CA ASP A 185 -8.63 14.46 -9.97
C ASP A 185 -7.81 14.94 -11.21
N TRP A 186 -7.65 16.24 -11.48
CA TRP A 186 -6.80 16.76 -12.56
C TRP A 186 -5.33 16.31 -12.44
N GLY A 187 -4.84 16.11 -11.22
CA GLY A 187 -3.54 15.52 -10.97
C GLY A 187 -3.40 14.13 -11.58
N ALA A 188 -4.46 13.31 -11.56
CA ALA A 188 -4.45 11.99 -12.20
C ALA A 188 -4.26 12.10 -13.72
N PHE A 189 -4.89 13.06 -14.40
CA PHE A 189 -4.69 13.26 -15.84
C PHE A 189 -3.26 13.71 -16.17
N VAL A 190 -2.70 14.62 -15.37
CA VAL A 190 -1.31 15.08 -15.52
C VAL A 190 -0.34 13.93 -15.29
N VAL A 191 -0.55 13.13 -14.24
CA VAL A 191 0.29 11.98 -13.89
C VAL A 191 0.16 10.85 -14.91
N ALA A 192 -1.02 10.61 -15.48
CA ALA A 192 -1.20 9.66 -16.58
C ALA A 192 -0.45 10.12 -17.84
N SER A 193 -0.49 11.42 -18.15
CA SER A 193 0.33 12.00 -19.22
C SER A 193 1.82 11.89 -18.96
N LEU A 194 2.28 12.09 -17.71
CA LEU A 194 3.67 11.84 -17.31
C LEU A 194 4.05 10.36 -17.51
N GLY A 195 3.19 9.44 -17.10
CA GLY A 195 3.43 8.01 -17.25
C GLY A 195 3.52 7.55 -18.70
N TYR A 196 2.69 8.13 -19.58
CA TYR A 196 2.77 7.91 -21.01
C TYR A 196 4.04 8.51 -21.62
N GLN A 197 4.40 9.74 -21.23
CA GLN A 197 5.61 10.42 -21.71
C GLN A 197 6.90 9.78 -21.19
N ALA A 198 6.84 9.11 -20.03
CA ALA A 198 7.95 8.43 -19.35
C ALA A 198 9.25 9.27 -19.32
N PRO A 199 9.23 10.50 -18.77
CA PRO A 199 10.43 11.33 -18.67
C PRO A 199 11.52 10.62 -17.86
N LYS A 200 12.78 10.97 -18.14
CA LYS A 200 13.94 10.37 -17.49
C LYS A 200 13.81 10.43 -15.95
N GLY A 201 14.15 9.33 -15.30
CA GLY A 201 14.10 9.21 -13.84
C GLY A 201 12.73 8.84 -13.26
N LEU A 202 11.62 9.01 -14.00
CA LEU A 202 10.29 8.63 -13.50
C LEU A 202 10.18 7.11 -13.42
N LYS A 203 10.10 6.57 -12.21
CA LYS A 203 10.05 5.13 -11.95
C LYS A 203 8.67 4.56 -11.71
N GLY A 204 7.71 5.37 -11.33
CA GLY A 204 6.36 4.90 -11.11
C GLY A 204 5.39 6.04 -10.90
N ILE A 205 4.13 5.74 -11.17
CA ILE A 205 3.02 6.65 -10.92
C ILE A 205 1.99 6.00 -10.01
N HIS A 206 1.28 6.83 -9.27
CA HIS A 206 0.17 6.39 -8.42
C HIS A 206 -1.08 7.23 -8.67
N PHE A 207 -2.21 6.54 -8.72
CA PHE A 207 -3.53 7.13 -8.85
C PHE A 207 -4.38 6.86 -7.61
N ASN A 208 -5.08 7.89 -7.16
CA ASN A 208 -6.22 7.73 -6.25
C ASN A 208 -7.59 8.01 -6.90
N SER A 209 -7.61 8.33 -8.21
CA SER A 209 -8.81 8.56 -9.02
C SER A 209 -8.55 8.11 -10.46
N ILE A 210 -9.53 7.48 -11.13
CA ILE A 210 -9.41 7.03 -12.52
C ILE A 210 -10.59 7.56 -13.35
N TYR A 211 -10.32 7.99 -14.60
CA TYR A 211 -11.31 8.61 -15.47
C TYR A 211 -11.27 8.01 -16.87
N PHE A 212 -12.20 7.09 -17.14
CA PHE A 212 -12.44 6.48 -18.45
C PHE A 212 -13.81 6.87 -19.01
N GLU A 213 -14.01 6.62 -20.31
CA GLU A 213 -15.34 6.68 -20.92
C GLU A 213 -16.07 5.35 -20.71
N ASN A 214 -16.73 5.19 -19.56
CA ASN A 214 -17.34 3.92 -19.14
C ASN A 214 -18.27 3.30 -20.19
N LYS A 215 -19.02 4.12 -20.95
CA LYS A 215 -19.90 3.68 -22.06
C LYS A 215 -19.14 2.98 -23.20
N ASN A 216 -17.88 3.34 -23.42
CA ASN A 216 -17.01 2.66 -24.38
C ASN A 216 -16.39 1.40 -23.74
N GLU A 217 -16.01 1.47 -22.47
CA GLU A 217 -15.35 0.34 -21.78
C GLU A 217 -16.25 -0.90 -21.67
N VAL A 218 -17.55 -0.70 -21.40
CA VAL A 218 -18.54 -1.78 -21.28
C VAL A 218 -18.80 -2.53 -22.60
N GLN A 219 -18.34 -2.00 -23.74
CA GLN A 219 -18.48 -2.69 -25.03
C GLN A 219 -17.62 -3.97 -25.09
N VAL A 220 -16.59 -4.06 -24.23
CA VAL A 220 -15.75 -5.25 -24.07
C VAL A 220 -16.04 -5.84 -22.69
N PRO A 221 -16.66 -7.02 -22.60
CA PRO A 221 -17.00 -7.63 -21.32
C PRO A 221 -15.77 -7.94 -20.47
N ILE A 222 -15.95 -7.85 -19.15
CA ILE A 222 -14.96 -8.26 -18.14
C ILE A 222 -15.49 -9.40 -17.26
N LYS A 223 -14.62 -10.04 -16.46
CA LYS A 223 -15.05 -11.15 -15.58
C LYS A 223 -15.76 -10.61 -14.35
N ASP A 224 -15.28 -9.49 -13.80
CA ASP A 224 -15.89 -8.85 -12.63
C ASP A 224 -17.08 -7.96 -13.02
N THR A 225 -18.20 -8.62 -13.31
CA THR A 225 -19.48 -7.95 -13.65
C THR A 225 -19.99 -7.03 -12.54
N LYS A 226 -19.69 -7.31 -11.27
CA LYS A 226 -20.11 -6.44 -10.14
C LYS A 226 -19.31 -5.13 -10.11
N ALA A 227 -18.01 -5.19 -10.40
CA ALA A 227 -17.20 -3.99 -10.54
C ALA A 227 -17.68 -3.14 -11.73
N GLU A 228 -18.00 -3.77 -12.86
CA GLU A 228 -18.60 -3.07 -14.01
C GLU A 228 -19.93 -2.38 -13.66
N GLU A 229 -20.85 -3.09 -13.00
CA GLU A 229 -22.13 -2.51 -12.53
C GLU A 229 -21.90 -1.34 -11.56
N LYS A 230 -20.94 -1.46 -10.63
CA LYS A 230 -20.55 -0.37 -9.72
C LYS A 230 -20.03 0.86 -10.49
N ALA A 231 -19.16 0.66 -11.47
CA ALA A 231 -18.61 1.73 -12.29
C ALA A 231 -19.71 2.46 -13.08
N MET A 232 -20.64 1.72 -13.70
CA MET A 232 -21.77 2.28 -14.43
C MET A 232 -22.76 3.01 -13.52
N ARG A 233 -23.01 2.50 -12.31
CA ARG A 233 -23.86 3.17 -11.32
C ARG A 233 -23.28 4.52 -10.90
N LEU A 234 -21.96 4.57 -10.62
CA LEU A 234 -21.27 5.80 -10.25
C LEU A 234 -21.21 6.80 -11.41
N ASP A 235 -20.99 6.32 -12.64
CA ASP A 235 -21.06 7.15 -13.86
C ASP A 235 -22.44 7.79 -14.04
N ASN A 236 -23.51 7.01 -13.92
CA ASN A 236 -24.88 7.50 -14.01
C ASN A 236 -25.22 8.49 -12.88
N PHE A 237 -24.77 8.22 -11.65
CA PHE A 237 -24.92 9.16 -10.54
C PHE A 237 -24.30 10.51 -10.87
N ARG A 238 -23.07 10.52 -11.41
CA ARG A 238 -22.40 11.76 -11.85
C ARG A 238 -23.15 12.47 -12.98
N ASP A 239 -23.53 11.74 -14.03
CA ASP A 239 -24.20 12.28 -15.22
C ASP A 239 -25.57 12.91 -14.91
N THR A 240 -26.32 12.36 -13.95
CA THR A 240 -27.70 12.80 -13.65
C THR A 240 -27.82 13.93 -12.63
N GLY A 241 -26.78 14.23 -11.84
CA GLY A 241 -26.90 15.21 -10.74
C GLY A 241 -25.66 16.01 -10.39
N PHE A 242 -24.44 15.57 -10.75
CA PHE A 242 -23.21 16.12 -10.16
C PHE A 242 -22.21 16.68 -11.18
N LYS A 243 -22.56 16.70 -12.48
CA LYS A 243 -21.68 17.16 -13.58
C LYS A 243 -21.84 18.63 -13.97
N GLY A 244 -22.81 19.35 -13.40
CA GLY A 244 -23.16 20.73 -13.80
C GLY A 244 -21.97 21.70 -13.76
N TYR A 245 -21.17 21.66 -12.70
CA TYR A 245 -19.96 22.47 -12.57
C TYR A 245 -18.96 22.22 -13.73
N SER A 246 -18.73 20.95 -14.08
CA SER A 246 -17.79 20.55 -15.12
C SER A 246 -18.27 20.99 -16.49
N LEU A 247 -19.59 20.89 -16.76
CA LEU A 247 -20.18 21.35 -18.02
C LEU A 247 -20.04 22.87 -18.20
N GLU A 248 -20.33 23.65 -17.16
CA GLU A 248 -20.16 25.12 -17.21
C GLU A 248 -18.68 25.49 -17.42
N GLN A 249 -17.78 24.91 -16.62
CA GLN A 249 -16.35 25.23 -16.71
C GLN A 249 -15.71 24.74 -18.03
N SER A 250 -16.16 23.62 -18.59
CA SER A 250 -15.65 23.09 -19.87
C SER A 250 -16.18 23.83 -21.11
N THR A 251 -17.20 24.67 -20.97
CA THR A 251 -17.82 25.35 -22.13
C THR A 251 -17.71 26.87 -22.07
N LYS A 252 -17.90 27.48 -20.89
CA LYS A 252 -17.99 28.93 -20.69
C LYS A 252 -17.25 29.39 -19.41
N PRO A 253 -15.98 28.98 -19.18
CA PRO A 253 -15.26 29.27 -17.93
C PRO A 253 -15.11 30.76 -17.64
N GLN A 254 -15.06 31.60 -18.69
CA GLN A 254 -15.00 33.05 -18.53
C GLN A 254 -16.29 33.62 -17.92
N THR A 255 -17.45 33.03 -18.25
CA THR A 255 -18.77 33.51 -17.83
C THR A 255 -18.97 33.29 -16.34
N ILE A 256 -18.87 32.05 -15.87
CA ILE A 256 -18.93 31.74 -14.43
C ILE A 256 -17.83 32.47 -13.65
N GLY A 257 -16.67 32.66 -14.29
CA GLY A 257 -15.52 33.35 -13.73
C GLY A 257 -15.79 34.76 -13.20
N TYR A 258 -16.68 35.53 -13.85
CA TYR A 258 -17.05 36.87 -13.36
C TYR A 258 -17.71 36.82 -11.98
N GLY A 259 -18.60 35.85 -11.75
CA GLY A 259 -19.27 35.67 -10.46
C GLY A 259 -18.30 35.21 -9.38
N LEU A 260 -17.44 34.24 -9.71
CA LEU A 260 -16.43 33.70 -8.78
C LEU A 260 -15.36 34.74 -8.40
N ALA A 261 -15.01 35.64 -9.33
CA ALA A 261 -14.02 36.70 -9.08
C ALA A 261 -14.58 37.88 -8.27
N ASP A 262 -15.88 38.17 -8.36
CA ASP A 262 -16.49 39.33 -7.70
C ASP A 262 -17.11 38.99 -6.34
N SER A 263 -17.68 37.78 -6.21
CA SER A 263 -18.43 37.37 -5.02
C SER A 263 -17.67 36.31 -4.22
N PRO A 264 -17.14 36.64 -3.01
CA PRO A 264 -16.49 35.65 -2.16
C PRO A 264 -17.46 34.57 -1.68
N VAL A 265 -18.74 34.92 -1.45
CA VAL A 265 -19.78 33.96 -1.10
C VAL A 265 -20.10 33.03 -2.27
N GLY A 266 -20.12 33.56 -3.50
CA GLY A 266 -20.27 32.75 -4.71
C GLY A 266 -19.11 31.78 -4.89
N GLN A 267 -17.87 32.24 -4.69
CA GLN A 267 -16.68 31.40 -4.73
C GLN A 267 -16.69 30.32 -3.65
N ALA A 268 -17.08 30.67 -2.42
CA ALA A 268 -17.16 29.74 -1.29
C ALA A 268 -18.21 28.66 -1.55
N ALA A 269 -19.43 29.03 -1.96
CA ALA A 269 -20.49 28.07 -2.25
C ALA A 269 -20.10 27.09 -3.36
N TRP A 270 -19.46 27.60 -4.42
CA TRP A 270 -19.02 26.78 -5.58
C TRP A 270 -17.99 25.71 -5.21
N ILE A 271 -17.16 25.96 -4.19
CA ILE A 271 -16.15 25.03 -3.71
C ILE A 271 -16.70 24.14 -2.58
N TYR A 272 -17.39 24.73 -1.60
CA TYR A 272 -17.88 24.03 -0.40
C TYR A 272 -18.80 22.86 -0.76
N GLU A 273 -19.66 23.02 -1.77
CA GLU A 273 -20.51 21.94 -2.27
C GLU A 273 -19.70 20.67 -2.56
N LYS A 274 -18.50 20.80 -3.13
CA LYS A 274 -17.66 19.66 -3.51
C LYS A 274 -17.03 18.99 -2.30
N TYR A 275 -16.67 19.75 -1.26
CA TYR A 275 -16.22 19.15 -0.01
C TYR A 275 -17.31 18.28 0.61
N ARG A 276 -18.58 18.71 0.55
CA ARG A 276 -19.70 17.89 1.01
C ARG A 276 -19.95 16.69 0.11
N ASP A 277 -20.07 16.89 -1.19
CA ASP A 277 -20.57 15.86 -2.11
C ASP A 277 -19.54 14.81 -2.51
N TRP A 278 -18.24 15.13 -2.41
CA TRP A 278 -17.17 14.24 -2.88
C TRP A 278 -16.39 13.54 -1.76
N THR A 279 -16.70 13.83 -0.49
CA THR A 279 -16.07 13.17 0.66
C THR A 279 -16.95 12.05 1.21
N HIS A 280 -16.34 11.13 1.97
CA HIS A 280 -17.05 10.01 2.57
C HIS A 280 -17.38 10.28 4.04
N HIS A 281 -18.62 10.67 4.32
CA HIS A 281 -19.08 10.95 5.68
C HIS A 281 -20.58 10.71 5.92
N ASP A 282 -20.97 10.66 7.19
CA ASP A 282 -22.30 10.27 7.66
C ASP A 282 -23.30 11.44 7.74
N GLY A 283 -23.06 12.52 6.98
CA GLY A 283 -23.95 13.70 6.94
C GLY A 283 -23.29 15.02 7.33
N ASP A 284 -22.21 14.97 8.10
CA ASP A 284 -21.49 16.13 8.62
C ASP A 284 -20.08 16.22 8.01
N VAL A 285 -19.86 17.20 7.13
CA VAL A 285 -18.55 17.41 6.46
C VAL A 285 -17.57 18.11 7.41
N GLU A 286 -18.07 18.85 8.39
CA GLU A 286 -17.23 19.59 9.35
C GLU A 286 -16.56 18.64 10.37
N ALA A 287 -17.09 17.42 10.50
CA ALA A 287 -16.44 16.33 11.23
C ALA A 287 -15.18 15.79 10.51
N LEU A 288 -15.08 15.97 9.19
CA LEU A 288 -13.89 15.62 8.42
C LEU A 288 -12.93 16.80 8.30
N PHE A 289 -13.45 17.98 7.96
CA PHE A 289 -12.65 19.17 7.66
C PHE A 289 -13.08 20.34 8.53
N SER A 290 -12.12 20.98 9.20
CA SER A 290 -12.44 22.20 9.93
C SER A 290 -12.88 23.32 8.98
N LYS A 291 -13.74 24.23 9.45
CA LYS A 291 -14.10 25.46 8.71
C LYS A 291 -12.87 26.26 8.30
N ASP A 292 -11.86 26.30 9.17
CA ASP A 292 -10.57 26.92 8.89
C ASP A 292 -9.89 26.32 7.66
N GLU A 293 -9.76 24.99 7.58
CA GLU A 293 -9.07 24.35 6.47
C GLU A 293 -9.85 24.42 5.15
N MET A 294 -11.18 24.35 5.20
CA MET A 294 -12.03 24.61 4.03
C MET A 294 -11.88 26.05 3.53
N LEU A 295 -11.89 27.02 4.45
CA LEU A 295 -11.70 28.43 4.13
C LEU A 295 -10.28 28.72 3.63
N ASP A 296 -9.25 28.01 4.08
CA ASP A 296 -7.88 28.20 3.58
C ASP A 296 -7.79 28.00 2.06
N THR A 297 -8.40 26.94 1.54
CA THR A 297 -8.43 26.71 0.09
C THR A 297 -9.32 27.74 -0.60
N ILE A 298 -10.52 28.02 -0.08
CA ILE A 298 -11.42 29.05 -0.65
C ILE A 298 -10.74 30.43 -0.72
N MET A 299 -10.03 30.81 0.34
CA MET A 299 -9.24 32.04 0.42
C MET A 299 -8.10 32.05 -0.59
N LEU A 300 -7.41 30.92 -0.78
CA LEU A 300 -6.37 30.81 -1.79
C LEU A 300 -6.94 31.09 -3.20
N TYR A 301 -8.10 30.53 -3.53
CA TYR A 301 -8.78 30.82 -4.81
C TYR A 301 -9.18 32.30 -4.93
N TRP A 302 -9.75 32.86 -3.86
CA TRP A 302 -10.20 34.25 -3.81
C TRP A 302 -9.05 35.25 -3.95
N LEU A 303 -8.03 35.15 -3.09
CA LEU A 303 -6.91 36.09 -3.03
C LEU A 303 -6.04 36.08 -4.29
N THR A 304 -5.95 34.93 -4.95
CA THR A 304 -5.23 34.80 -6.22
C THR A 304 -6.11 35.07 -7.43
N ASN A 305 -7.41 35.31 -7.20
CA ASN A 305 -8.45 35.45 -8.22
C ASN A 305 -8.36 34.33 -9.27
N SER A 306 -8.24 33.08 -8.80
CA SER A 306 -7.98 31.91 -9.63
C SER A 306 -9.22 31.09 -9.98
N GLY A 307 -10.43 31.50 -9.55
CA GLY A 307 -11.68 30.85 -9.93
C GLY A 307 -11.89 30.76 -11.45
N THR A 308 -11.65 31.85 -12.18
CA THR A 308 -11.77 31.82 -13.66
C THR A 308 -10.65 31.01 -14.32
N SER A 309 -9.40 31.19 -13.88
CA SER A 309 -8.25 30.55 -14.53
C SER A 309 -8.19 29.04 -14.28
N SER A 310 -8.61 28.58 -13.11
CA SER A 310 -8.79 27.15 -12.83
C SER A 310 -9.91 26.55 -13.68
N ALA A 311 -11.04 27.24 -13.82
CA ALA A 311 -12.14 26.81 -14.70
C ALA A 311 -11.70 26.65 -16.17
N ARG A 312 -10.80 27.51 -16.69
CA ARG A 312 -10.27 27.36 -18.05
C ARG A 312 -9.54 26.05 -18.28
N TYR A 313 -9.00 25.42 -17.23
CA TYR A 313 -8.38 24.10 -17.35
C TYR A 313 -9.40 23.04 -17.82
N TYR A 314 -10.66 23.12 -17.37
CA TYR A 314 -11.73 22.25 -17.87
C TYR A 314 -12.00 22.46 -19.36
N TRP A 315 -11.94 23.71 -19.83
CA TRP A 315 -12.14 24.03 -21.24
C TRP A 315 -11.01 23.52 -22.13
N GLU A 316 -9.76 23.64 -21.67
CA GLU A 316 -8.58 23.07 -22.34
C GLU A 316 -8.59 21.54 -22.34
N CYS A 317 -9.21 20.91 -21.33
CA CYS A 317 -9.22 19.48 -21.10
C CYS A 317 -10.59 18.81 -21.36
N ALA A 318 -11.44 19.38 -22.21
CA ALA A 318 -12.82 18.93 -22.41
C ALA A 318 -12.96 17.46 -22.87
N SER A 319 -11.91 16.88 -23.47
CA SER A 319 -11.85 15.48 -23.93
C SER A 319 -10.74 14.68 -23.23
N ALA A 320 -10.33 15.10 -22.03
CA ALA A 320 -9.27 14.44 -21.29
C ALA A 320 -9.68 13.05 -20.79
N THR A 321 -8.71 12.14 -20.72
CA THR A 321 -8.86 10.78 -20.20
C THR A 321 -7.59 10.35 -19.46
N THR A 322 -7.71 9.43 -18.51
CA THR A 322 -6.56 8.73 -17.93
C THR A 322 -6.23 7.44 -18.68
N ALA A 323 -6.97 7.08 -19.73
CA ALA A 323 -6.81 5.88 -20.55
C ALA A 323 -5.60 5.94 -21.51
N TRP A 324 -4.41 6.14 -20.95
CA TRP A 324 -3.16 6.17 -21.69
C TRP A 324 -2.44 4.83 -21.64
N GLU A 325 -1.75 4.46 -22.72
CA GLU A 325 -0.94 3.24 -22.75
C GLU A 325 0.35 3.42 -21.93
N ILE A 326 0.33 3.04 -20.65
CA ILE A 326 1.42 3.30 -19.69
C ILE A 326 2.18 2.01 -19.42
N HIS A 327 3.50 2.07 -19.57
CA HIS A 327 4.41 0.92 -19.43
C HIS A 327 5.23 0.92 -18.14
N ILE A 328 5.42 2.09 -17.53
CA ILE A 328 6.08 2.19 -16.23
C ILE A 328 5.15 1.66 -15.12
N PRO A 329 5.67 1.30 -13.93
CA PRO A 329 4.88 0.97 -12.75
C PRO A 329 3.71 1.90 -12.47
N VAL A 330 2.55 1.28 -12.26
CA VAL A 330 1.33 1.95 -11.86
C VAL A 330 0.84 1.36 -10.54
N GLY A 331 0.63 2.23 -9.55
CA GLY A 331 -0.16 1.94 -8.36
C GLY A 331 -1.55 2.58 -8.46
N VAL A 332 -2.58 1.88 -8.02
CA VAL A 332 -3.95 2.41 -7.93
C VAL A 332 -4.51 2.12 -6.54
N SER A 333 -4.97 3.16 -5.86
CA SER A 333 -5.64 3.05 -4.55
C SER A 333 -6.97 3.77 -4.62
N TRP A 334 -8.06 3.02 -4.74
CA TRP A 334 -9.40 3.60 -4.79
C TRP A 334 -9.99 3.70 -3.38
N PHE A 335 -10.50 4.88 -3.02
CA PHE A 335 -11.10 5.15 -1.73
C PHE A 335 -12.62 5.01 -1.80
N GLY A 336 -13.22 4.34 -0.82
CA GLY A 336 -14.58 3.79 -0.86
C GLY A 336 -15.72 4.75 -1.23
N GLY A 337 -15.56 6.04 -0.93
CA GLY A 337 -16.54 7.08 -1.22
C GLY A 337 -16.24 7.90 -2.47
N ASP A 338 -15.13 7.65 -3.18
CA ASP A 338 -14.80 8.36 -4.42
C ASP A 338 -15.68 7.85 -5.58
N ASN A 339 -16.22 8.78 -6.37
CA ASN A 339 -17.10 8.48 -7.49
C ASN A 339 -16.35 8.26 -8.84
N SER A 340 -15.01 8.33 -8.84
CA SER A 340 -14.11 8.10 -9.98
C SER A 340 -13.55 6.67 -10.03
N PHE A 341 -14.47 5.70 -10.05
CA PHE A 341 -14.13 4.27 -10.04
C PHE A 341 -14.03 3.67 -11.45
N ALA A 342 -12.99 2.87 -11.69
CA ALA A 342 -12.86 1.97 -12.82
C ALA A 342 -12.43 0.58 -12.34
N PRO A 343 -13.01 -0.52 -12.85
CA PRO A 343 -12.57 -1.88 -12.56
C PRO A 343 -11.11 -2.10 -12.98
N LYS A 344 -10.40 -2.95 -12.23
CA LYS A 344 -9.00 -3.32 -12.55
C LYS A 344 -8.83 -3.82 -13.98
N GLU A 345 -9.75 -4.66 -14.45
CA GLU A 345 -9.71 -5.24 -15.81
C GLU A 345 -9.86 -4.17 -16.92
N TRP A 346 -10.48 -3.02 -16.65
CA TRP A 346 -10.46 -1.88 -17.58
C TRP A 346 -9.11 -1.18 -17.54
N CYS A 347 -8.57 -0.95 -16.34
CA CYS A 347 -7.27 -0.33 -16.15
C CYS A 347 -6.15 -1.13 -16.83
N GLU A 348 -6.17 -2.47 -16.78
CA GLU A 348 -5.19 -3.36 -17.42
C GLU A 348 -5.14 -3.24 -18.95
N ARG A 349 -6.20 -2.70 -19.58
CA ARG A 349 -6.20 -2.40 -21.03
C ARG A 349 -5.19 -1.31 -21.38
N TYR A 350 -4.98 -0.36 -20.47
CA TYR A 350 -4.19 0.84 -20.68
C TYR A 350 -2.88 0.79 -19.90
N TYR A 351 -2.93 0.35 -18.65
CA TYR A 351 -1.78 0.27 -17.75
C TYR A 351 -1.17 -1.12 -17.83
N LYS A 352 -0.06 -1.23 -18.57
CA LYS A 352 0.60 -2.51 -18.86
C LYS A 352 1.38 -3.08 -17.68
N ASN A 353 1.58 -2.28 -16.63
CA ASN A 353 2.34 -2.65 -15.46
C ASN A 353 1.70 -2.15 -14.15
N ILE A 354 0.48 -2.63 -13.84
CA ILE A 354 -0.15 -2.39 -12.54
C ILE A 354 0.52 -3.29 -11.50
N VAL A 355 1.30 -2.68 -10.62
CA VAL A 355 2.09 -3.38 -9.58
C VAL A 355 1.49 -3.23 -8.19
N HIS A 356 0.56 -2.28 -8.02
CA HIS A 356 -0.21 -2.11 -6.80
C HIS A 356 -1.67 -1.79 -7.14
N TRP A 357 -2.59 -2.48 -6.48
CA TRP A 357 -4.02 -2.25 -6.61
C TRP A 357 -4.69 -2.48 -5.26
N ASN A 358 -5.37 -1.46 -4.74
CA ASN A 358 -6.11 -1.55 -3.49
C ASN A 358 -7.44 -0.80 -3.57
N GLU A 359 -8.46 -1.34 -2.89
CA GLU A 359 -9.76 -0.69 -2.69
C GLU A 359 -9.98 -0.52 -1.18
N LEU A 360 -9.89 0.72 -0.70
CA LEU A 360 -10.00 1.05 0.72
C LEU A 360 -11.47 1.31 1.10
N PRO A 361 -11.93 0.89 2.29
CA PRO A 361 -13.34 1.00 2.68
C PRO A 361 -13.79 2.41 3.08
N ARG A 362 -12.84 3.33 3.36
CA ARG A 362 -13.10 4.70 3.85
C ARG A 362 -12.32 5.73 3.03
N GLY A 363 -12.76 6.98 3.10
CA GLY A 363 -12.26 8.11 2.32
C GLY A 363 -12.98 8.29 0.99
N GLY A 364 -13.02 9.53 0.49
CA GLY A 364 -13.57 9.92 -0.80
C GLY A 364 -12.51 10.53 -1.72
N HIS A 365 -12.91 11.57 -2.47
CA HIS A 365 -12.14 12.21 -3.52
C HIS A 365 -10.90 12.96 -3.02
N PHE A 366 -10.93 13.48 -1.79
CA PHE A 366 -9.82 14.25 -1.20
C PHE A 366 -8.95 13.34 -0.31
N ALA A 367 -8.50 12.20 -0.86
CA ALA A 367 -7.89 11.09 -0.12
C ALA A 367 -6.79 11.50 0.88
N ALA A 368 -5.86 12.37 0.48
CA ALA A 368 -4.77 12.83 1.34
C ALA A 368 -5.23 13.70 2.54
N TRP A 369 -6.38 14.37 2.40
CA TRP A 369 -6.97 15.20 3.43
C TRP A 369 -7.94 14.38 4.31
N GLU A 370 -8.77 13.53 3.71
CA GLU A 370 -9.77 12.72 4.41
C GLU A 370 -9.16 11.57 5.22
N GLN A 371 -8.16 10.89 4.66
CA GLN A 371 -7.57 9.67 5.22
C GLN A 371 -6.04 9.71 5.13
N PRO A 372 -5.38 10.67 5.81
CA PRO A 372 -3.95 10.92 5.65
C PRO A 372 -3.08 9.69 5.95
N ASP A 373 -3.42 8.90 6.98
CA ASP A 373 -2.66 7.70 7.34
C ASP A 373 -2.77 6.60 6.29
N ALA A 374 -3.98 6.35 5.79
CA ALA A 374 -4.21 5.36 4.74
C ALA A 374 -3.53 5.80 3.42
N PHE A 375 -3.67 7.08 3.05
CA PHE A 375 -2.98 7.64 1.89
C PHE A 375 -1.46 7.45 2.00
N VAL A 376 -0.84 7.81 3.14
CA VAL A 376 0.60 7.64 3.36
C VAL A 376 1.02 6.17 3.24
N ALA A 377 0.25 5.24 3.81
CA ALA A 377 0.55 3.81 3.71
C ALA A 377 0.58 3.33 2.27
N GLU A 378 -0.38 3.76 1.45
CA GLU A 378 -0.44 3.43 0.02
C GLU A 378 0.71 4.07 -0.77
N ILE A 379 1.05 5.33 -0.48
CA ILE A 379 2.14 6.05 -1.15
C ILE A 379 3.52 5.48 -0.81
N ARG A 380 3.75 5.02 0.42
CA ARG A 380 5.04 4.41 0.82
C ARG A 380 5.36 3.12 0.07
N LEU A 381 4.40 2.52 -0.63
CA LEU A 381 4.67 1.39 -1.52
C LEU A 381 5.36 1.82 -2.83
N LEU A 382 5.24 3.09 -3.26
CA LEU A 382 5.79 3.61 -4.53
C LEU A 382 7.28 3.35 -4.74
N PRO A 383 8.19 3.63 -3.79
CA PRO A 383 9.62 3.34 -3.96
C PRO A 383 9.93 1.85 -4.10
N CYS A 384 9.02 0.99 -3.64
CA CYS A 384 9.10 -0.47 -3.81
C CYS A 384 8.48 -0.95 -5.13
N LEU A 385 7.83 -0.07 -5.91
CA LEU A 385 7.21 -0.39 -7.18
C LEU A 385 8.29 -0.45 -8.28
N GLU A 386 8.83 -1.63 -8.54
CA GLU A 386 9.71 -1.82 -9.69
C GLU A 386 8.95 -1.98 -11.00
N ALA A 387 9.54 -1.46 -12.08
CA ALA A 387 9.12 -1.72 -13.44
C ALA A 387 9.04 -3.23 -13.71
N ALA A 388 7.97 -3.67 -14.37
CA ALA A 388 8.05 -4.88 -15.17
C ALA A 388 9.34 -4.79 -16.00
N PRO A 389 10.11 -5.87 -16.06
CA PRO A 389 11.44 -5.83 -16.65
C PRO A 389 11.35 -5.31 -18.08
N SER A 390 12.31 -4.46 -18.48
CA SER A 390 12.50 -4.03 -19.88
C SER A 390 12.30 -5.21 -20.84
N PRO A 391 11.67 -4.99 -22.02
CA PRO A 391 11.53 -6.05 -23.03
C PRO A 391 12.94 -6.52 -23.42
N GLY A 392 13.33 -7.67 -22.86
CA GLY A 392 14.71 -8.11 -22.83
C GLY A 392 15.02 -9.14 -21.75
N HIS A 393 14.16 -9.33 -20.74
CA HIS A 393 14.29 -10.46 -19.82
C HIS A 393 13.40 -11.61 -20.31
N PRO A 394 13.97 -12.77 -20.69
CA PRO A 394 13.14 -13.95 -20.96
C PRO A 394 12.33 -14.27 -19.69
N PRO A 395 11.06 -14.69 -19.82
CA PRO A 395 10.26 -15.05 -18.66
C PRO A 395 11.03 -16.07 -17.81
N LYS A 396 11.12 -15.82 -16.50
CA LYS A 396 11.51 -16.88 -15.55
C LYS A 396 10.64 -18.09 -15.89
N LYS A 397 11.24 -19.24 -16.16
CA LYS A 397 10.49 -20.44 -16.57
C LYS A 397 9.39 -20.69 -15.53
N ALA A 398 8.14 -20.82 -15.98
CA ALA A 398 6.98 -20.97 -15.11
C ALA A 398 7.20 -22.09 -14.08
N PHE A 399 7.03 -21.76 -12.79
CA PHE A 399 6.92 -22.73 -11.71
C PHE A 399 5.75 -23.67 -12.01
N ASN A 400 5.93 -24.96 -11.72
CA ASN A 400 4.89 -25.96 -11.91
C ASN A 400 4.86 -26.87 -10.69
N PHE A 401 3.92 -26.62 -9.78
CA PHE A 401 3.80 -27.38 -8.55
C PHE A 401 3.61 -28.88 -8.79
N SER A 402 2.91 -29.27 -9.87
CA SER A 402 2.70 -30.67 -10.25
C SER A 402 3.99 -31.38 -10.73
N LYS A 403 5.09 -30.64 -10.95
CA LYS A 403 6.41 -31.22 -11.22
C LYS A 403 7.27 -31.36 -9.97
N ILE A 404 6.84 -30.80 -8.84
CA ILE A 404 7.55 -30.96 -7.57
C ILE A 404 7.36 -32.39 -7.10
N ASN A 405 8.48 -33.10 -6.92
CA ASN A 405 8.52 -34.45 -6.37
C ASN A 405 9.35 -34.54 -5.09
N LYS A 406 9.96 -33.44 -4.65
CA LYS A 406 10.68 -33.34 -3.37
C LYS A 406 10.39 -32.03 -2.66
N ILE A 407 10.25 -32.11 -1.34
CA ILE A 407 10.28 -30.93 -0.46
C ILE A 407 11.47 -31.10 0.48
N VAL A 408 12.28 -30.04 0.61
CA VAL A 408 13.32 -29.94 1.64
C VAL A 408 12.90 -28.83 2.60
N SER A 409 12.69 -29.16 3.87
CA SER A 409 12.15 -28.21 4.85
C SER A 409 13.16 -27.86 5.94
N PHE A 410 13.26 -26.57 6.25
CA PHE A 410 14.05 -26.00 7.34
C PHE A 410 13.14 -25.19 8.26
N GLY A 411 13.45 -25.16 9.54
CA GLY A 411 12.66 -24.41 10.50
C GLY A 411 12.73 -24.95 11.91
N ASP A 412 11.71 -24.61 12.69
CA ASP A 412 11.60 -24.97 14.10
C ASP A 412 10.48 -26.00 14.38
N SER A 413 9.94 -25.97 15.60
CA SER A 413 8.86 -26.86 16.04
C SER A 413 7.57 -26.71 15.26
N TRP A 414 7.34 -25.63 14.50
CA TRP A 414 6.19 -25.52 13.59
C TRP A 414 6.34 -26.33 12.29
N THR A 415 7.53 -26.88 12.07
CA THR A 415 7.88 -27.66 10.87
C THR A 415 8.48 -29.02 11.20
N ASP A 416 9.11 -29.19 12.37
CA ASP A 416 9.78 -30.43 12.82
C ASP A 416 8.86 -31.67 12.81
N THR A 417 9.26 -32.69 12.05
CA THR A 417 8.57 -34.00 11.95
C THR A 417 9.32 -35.13 12.67
N ARG A 418 10.39 -34.79 13.41
CA ARG A 418 11.36 -35.70 14.04
C ARG A 418 12.07 -36.61 13.06
N PHE A 419 12.24 -36.14 11.82
CA PHE A 419 12.95 -36.86 10.78
C PHE A 419 14.45 -36.98 11.13
N ASP A 420 14.95 -38.21 11.12
CA ASP A 420 16.36 -38.50 11.37
C ASP A 420 17.05 -38.89 10.06
N VAL A 421 18.04 -38.08 9.66
CA VAL A 421 18.77 -38.22 8.40
C VAL A 421 19.56 -39.53 8.29
N SER A 422 19.80 -40.23 9.40
CA SER A 422 20.46 -41.54 9.42
C SER A 422 19.50 -42.73 9.39
N GLY A 423 18.19 -42.48 9.51
CA GLY A 423 17.17 -43.53 9.56
C GLY A 423 16.52 -43.84 8.20
N GLN A 424 15.28 -44.31 8.22
CA GLN A 424 14.57 -44.75 7.01
C GLN A 424 14.20 -43.56 6.12
N GLN A 425 14.80 -43.52 4.93
CA GLN A 425 14.63 -42.42 3.99
C GLN A 425 13.26 -42.39 3.30
N PRO A 426 12.80 -41.19 2.86
CA PRO A 426 11.59 -41.04 2.06
C PRO A 426 11.63 -41.90 0.78
N SER A 427 10.51 -42.55 0.47
CA SER A 427 10.33 -43.39 -0.71
C SER A 427 8.91 -43.28 -1.26
N PRO A 428 8.61 -43.67 -2.50
CA PRO A 428 7.24 -43.61 -3.02
C PRO A 428 6.19 -44.36 -2.17
N SER A 429 6.58 -45.43 -1.48
CA SER A 429 5.71 -46.17 -0.54
C SER A 429 5.66 -45.58 0.87
N ASN A 430 6.65 -44.78 1.26
CA ASN A 430 6.69 -44.04 2.51
C ASN A 430 7.26 -42.63 2.26
N PRO A 431 6.45 -41.68 1.77
CA PRO A 431 6.93 -40.38 1.26
C PRO A 431 7.46 -39.44 2.35
N ILE A 432 7.24 -39.76 3.62
CA ILE A 432 7.67 -38.96 4.78
C ILE A 432 8.86 -39.57 5.53
N GLY A 433 9.28 -40.79 5.19
CA GLY A 433 10.40 -41.47 5.84
C GLY A 433 10.14 -41.85 7.30
N ASN A 434 11.17 -41.76 8.15
CA ASN A 434 11.15 -42.01 9.58
C ASN A 434 10.72 -40.76 10.37
N THR A 435 9.42 -40.55 10.53
CA THR A 435 8.88 -39.48 11.38
C THR A 435 8.59 -39.96 12.81
N GLY A 436 8.56 -39.02 13.75
CA GLY A 436 8.21 -39.27 15.16
C GLY A 436 7.01 -38.44 15.64
N LYS A 437 6.85 -38.35 16.97
CA LYS A 437 5.79 -37.55 17.60
C LYS A 437 6.07 -36.05 17.38
N THR A 438 5.17 -35.37 16.70
CA THR A 438 5.27 -33.96 16.30
C THR A 438 4.65 -33.03 17.35
N SER A 439 4.93 -31.73 17.22
CA SER A 439 4.35 -30.66 18.05
C SER A 439 2.87 -30.40 17.76
N SER A 440 2.34 -30.78 16.60
CA SER A 440 0.90 -30.62 16.28
C SER A 440 0.02 -31.73 16.84
N ASN A 441 0.61 -32.67 17.60
CA ASN A 441 -0.06 -33.87 18.04
C ASN A 441 -0.58 -34.73 16.87
N GLY A 442 0.10 -34.67 15.72
CA GLY A 442 -0.39 -35.25 14.47
C GLY A 442 0.46 -34.88 13.24
N LYS A 443 -0.18 -34.76 12.07
CA LYS A 443 0.50 -34.36 10.83
C LYS A 443 0.82 -32.86 10.81
N MET A 444 2.06 -32.53 10.46
CA MET A 444 2.51 -31.15 10.21
C MET A 444 2.20 -30.69 8.78
N TRP A 445 2.23 -29.39 8.53
CA TRP A 445 1.91 -28.80 7.23
C TRP A 445 2.74 -29.36 6.03
N PRO A 446 4.05 -29.67 6.15
CA PRO A 446 4.79 -30.24 5.03
C PRO A 446 4.32 -31.66 4.71
N MET A 447 3.85 -32.42 5.71
CA MET A 447 3.31 -33.77 5.53
C MET A 447 2.00 -33.71 4.74
N TYR A 448 1.17 -32.69 4.97
CA TYR A 448 -0.06 -32.48 4.22
C TYR A 448 0.19 -32.03 2.77
N LEU A 449 1.15 -31.13 2.55
CA LEU A 449 1.60 -30.81 1.19
C LEU A 449 2.07 -32.06 0.45
N THR A 450 2.78 -32.94 1.17
CA THR A 450 3.36 -34.17 0.64
C THR A 450 2.31 -35.25 0.35
N THR A 451 1.31 -35.42 1.22
CA THR A 451 0.39 -36.57 1.19
C THR A 451 -1.02 -36.25 0.70
N GLN A 452 -1.40 -34.97 0.59
CA GLN A 452 -2.79 -34.59 0.29
C GLN A 452 -2.94 -33.52 -0.80
N TYR A 453 -2.05 -32.53 -0.87
CA TYR A 453 -2.30 -31.32 -1.67
C TYR A 453 -1.46 -31.16 -2.93
N ASN A 454 -0.58 -32.12 -3.27
CA ASN A 454 0.04 -32.17 -4.60
C ASN A 454 -0.53 -33.31 -5.44
N ALA A 455 -0.61 -33.08 -6.76
CA ALA A 455 -1.00 -34.06 -7.76
C ALA A 455 0.09 -35.11 -8.03
N SER A 456 1.36 -34.79 -7.80
CA SER A 456 2.50 -35.71 -7.87
C SER A 456 2.87 -36.28 -6.50
N SER A 457 3.45 -37.48 -6.48
CA SER A 457 4.07 -38.02 -5.26
C SER A 457 5.29 -37.18 -4.87
N ILE A 458 5.21 -36.50 -3.73
CA ILE A 458 6.32 -35.76 -3.13
C ILE A 458 7.05 -36.66 -2.13
N LEU A 459 8.37 -36.53 -2.05
CA LEU A 459 9.21 -37.04 -0.96
C LEU A 459 9.64 -35.88 -0.05
N LEU A 460 9.38 -35.99 1.25
CA LEU A 460 9.69 -34.95 2.23
C LEU A 460 11.01 -35.25 2.95
N TYR A 461 11.98 -34.36 2.80
CA TYR A 461 13.26 -34.35 3.51
C TYR A 461 13.24 -33.18 4.51
N ASN A 462 12.88 -33.45 5.76
CA ASN A 462 12.63 -32.40 6.74
C ASN A 462 13.80 -32.24 7.71
N MET A 463 14.60 -31.19 7.54
CA MET A 463 15.75 -30.89 8.39
C MET A 463 15.37 -30.15 9.67
N ALA A 464 14.15 -29.59 9.75
CA ALA A 464 13.66 -28.75 10.85
C ALA A 464 13.81 -29.44 12.21
N VAL A 465 14.13 -28.64 13.23
CA VAL A 465 14.33 -29.11 14.61
C VAL A 465 13.62 -28.21 15.58
N GLY A 466 12.83 -28.80 16.48
CA GLY A 466 12.14 -28.08 17.54
C GLY A 466 13.06 -27.17 18.35
N GLY A 467 12.60 -25.93 18.58
CA GLY A 467 13.35 -24.93 19.33
C GLY A 467 14.46 -24.21 18.55
N ALA A 468 14.59 -24.47 17.23
CA ALA A 468 15.60 -23.81 16.42
C ALA A 468 15.42 -22.29 16.38
N VAL A 469 16.53 -21.57 16.51
CA VAL A 469 16.71 -20.17 16.05
C VAL A 469 17.28 -20.18 14.64
N VAL A 470 17.52 -19.02 14.02
CA VAL A 470 18.23 -18.99 12.72
C VAL A 470 19.68 -19.42 12.88
N ASP A 471 20.37 -18.85 13.88
CA ASP A 471 21.79 -19.07 14.16
C ASP A 471 22.06 -18.89 15.66
N LYS A 472 22.66 -19.90 16.29
CA LYS A 472 22.97 -19.87 17.73
C LYS A 472 24.12 -18.91 18.06
N ASP A 473 24.94 -18.51 17.09
CA ASP A 473 25.99 -17.52 17.31
C ASP A 473 25.39 -16.10 17.38
N ILE A 474 24.16 -15.91 16.86
CA ILE A 474 23.39 -14.67 16.98
C ILE A 474 22.44 -14.73 18.18
N VAL A 475 21.65 -15.80 18.29
CA VAL A 475 20.71 -16.01 19.41
C VAL A 475 21.21 -17.16 20.29
N THR A 476 22.18 -16.84 21.16
CA THR A 476 22.94 -17.81 21.98
C THR A 476 22.14 -18.61 23.00
N THR A 477 20.87 -18.24 23.24
CA THR A 477 19.99 -19.01 24.11
C THR A 477 19.26 -20.15 23.37
N GLY A 478 19.32 -20.20 22.04
CA GLY A 478 18.70 -21.21 21.20
C GLY A 478 19.39 -22.59 21.33
N PRO A 479 18.64 -23.69 21.54
CA PRO A 479 19.22 -25.02 21.68
C PRO A 479 19.62 -25.66 20.34
N ASN A 480 19.05 -25.17 19.24
CA ASN A 480 19.25 -25.64 17.87
C ASN A 480 19.22 -24.43 16.95
N ASP A 481 19.65 -24.58 15.71
CA ASP A 481 19.59 -23.52 14.71
C ASP A 481 19.29 -24.05 13.29
N VAL A 482 19.00 -23.15 12.36
CA VAL A 482 18.86 -23.46 10.92
C VAL A 482 20.23 -23.61 10.27
N ASP A 483 21.25 -22.90 10.76
CA ASP A 483 22.63 -23.07 10.31
C ASP A 483 23.09 -24.53 10.28
N THR A 484 22.98 -25.25 11.40
CA THR A 484 23.28 -26.70 11.51
C THR A 484 22.41 -27.52 10.55
N GLN A 485 21.16 -27.10 10.31
CA GLN A 485 20.29 -27.82 9.37
C GLN A 485 20.80 -27.71 7.93
N VAL A 486 21.34 -26.55 7.55
CA VAL A 486 21.89 -26.28 6.21
C VAL A 486 23.30 -26.85 6.06
N HIS A 487 24.16 -26.69 7.07
CA HIS A 487 25.59 -27.01 6.97
C HIS A 487 25.99 -28.38 7.51
N ASP A 488 25.18 -29.04 8.34
CA ASP A 488 25.51 -30.36 8.89
C ASP A 488 24.51 -31.44 8.43
N LYS A 489 23.21 -31.14 8.40
CA LYS A 489 22.18 -32.14 8.04
C LYS A 489 21.99 -32.31 6.53
N LEU A 490 21.94 -31.22 5.78
CA LEU A 490 21.74 -31.28 4.33
C LEU A 490 22.91 -31.97 3.59
N PRO A 491 24.21 -31.75 3.95
CA PRO A 491 25.32 -32.38 3.26
C PRO A 491 25.33 -33.91 3.31
N VAL A 492 24.71 -34.53 4.33
CA VAL A 492 24.50 -36.00 4.39
C VAL A 492 23.89 -36.55 3.10
N TYR A 493 23.05 -35.76 2.42
CA TYR A 493 22.44 -36.11 1.14
C TYR A 493 23.27 -35.67 -0.06
N LEU A 494 23.73 -34.41 -0.05
CA LEU A 494 24.42 -33.82 -1.20
C LEU A 494 25.76 -34.50 -1.47
N ASP A 495 26.47 -34.93 -0.42
CA ASP A 495 27.76 -35.62 -0.55
C ASP A 495 27.60 -37.02 -1.16
N GLN A 496 26.51 -37.72 -0.82
CA GLN A 496 26.24 -39.07 -1.32
C GLN A 496 25.59 -39.07 -2.70
N GLN A 497 24.68 -38.11 -2.95
CA GLN A 497 23.91 -37.99 -4.18
C GLN A 497 23.78 -36.51 -4.60
N PRO A 498 24.80 -35.93 -5.25
CA PRO A 498 24.83 -34.50 -5.61
C PRO A 498 23.69 -34.03 -6.52
N LYS A 499 22.93 -34.95 -7.13
CA LYS A 499 21.78 -34.67 -8.01
C LYS A 499 20.43 -35.04 -7.40
N LEU A 500 20.40 -35.40 -6.11
CA LEU A 500 19.16 -35.83 -5.45
C LEU A 500 18.06 -34.76 -5.54
N PHE A 501 18.44 -33.49 -5.29
CA PHE A 501 17.54 -32.35 -5.30
C PHE A 501 17.60 -31.59 -6.62
N ALA A 502 17.04 -32.19 -7.68
CA ALA A 502 16.97 -31.56 -8.99
C ALA A 502 16.25 -30.19 -8.92
N PRO A 503 16.84 -29.10 -9.46
CA PRO A 503 16.34 -27.73 -9.23
C PRO A 503 14.88 -27.48 -9.59
N LYS A 504 14.33 -28.19 -10.60
CA LYS A 504 12.96 -28.04 -11.10
C LYS A 504 11.93 -28.92 -10.39
N GLU A 505 12.40 -29.86 -9.57
CA GLU A 505 11.56 -30.89 -8.94
C GLU A 505 11.56 -30.77 -7.42
N THR A 506 12.39 -29.88 -6.87
CA THR A 506 12.53 -29.68 -5.43
C THR A 506 12.05 -28.30 -5.02
N LEU A 507 11.15 -28.26 -4.04
CA LEU A 507 10.75 -27.05 -3.32
C LEU A 507 11.48 -26.98 -1.97
N TRP A 508 12.12 -25.84 -1.70
CA TRP A 508 12.88 -25.57 -0.49
C TRP A 508 12.07 -24.67 0.41
N THR A 509 11.73 -25.11 1.62
CA THR A 509 10.81 -24.37 2.48
C THR A 509 11.49 -23.90 3.76
N VAL A 510 11.26 -22.66 4.15
CA VAL A 510 11.80 -22.07 5.39
C VAL A 510 10.66 -21.48 6.20
N PHE A 511 10.51 -21.96 7.44
CA PHE A 511 9.57 -21.40 8.42
C PHE A 511 10.26 -21.29 9.78
N ILE A 512 10.71 -20.08 10.12
CA ILE A 512 11.56 -19.78 11.28
C ILE A 512 11.26 -18.37 11.82
N GLY A 513 11.66 -18.10 13.05
CA GLY A 513 11.53 -16.79 13.70
C GLY A 513 10.77 -16.81 15.03
N ILE A 514 10.05 -17.89 15.34
CA ILE A 514 9.28 -17.99 16.59
C ILE A 514 10.24 -17.93 17.79
N ASN A 515 11.25 -18.81 17.82
CA ASN A 515 12.22 -18.85 18.92
C ASN A 515 13.13 -17.63 18.93
N ASP A 516 13.53 -17.12 17.77
CA ASP A 516 14.38 -15.93 17.63
C ASP A 516 13.76 -14.74 18.34
N ILE A 517 12.51 -14.39 17.98
CA ILE A 517 11.78 -13.28 18.58
C ILE A 517 11.54 -13.53 20.07
N TYR A 518 11.07 -14.72 20.45
CA TYR A 518 10.73 -14.99 21.86
C TYR A 518 11.94 -14.91 22.78
N ARG A 519 13.13 -15.28 22.29
CA ARG A 519 14.37 -15.31 23.08
C ARG A 519 15.04 -13.95 23.22
N THR A 520 14.79 -13.03 22.30
CA THR A 520 15.37 -11.69 22.30
C THR A 520 14.40 -10.60 22.74
N ILE A 521 13.13 -10.93 23.00
CA ILE A 521 12.06 -9.97 23.34
C ILE A 521 12.31 -9.09 24.57
N THR A 522 13.18 -9.52 25.47
CA THR A 522 13.56 -8.75 26.67
C THR A 522 14.90 -8.03 26.52
N GLN A 523 15.57 -8.15 25.38
CA GLN A 523 16.85 -7.51 25.12
C GLN A 523 16.61 -6.10 24.55
N ASP A 524 17.42 -5.13 24.98
CA ASP A 524 17.28 -3.73 24.53
C ASP A 524 17.68 -3.56 23.05
N ASP A 525 18.49 -4.46 22.51
CA ASP A 525 19.01 -4.52 21.14
C ASP A 525 18.25 -5.53 20.24
N GLN A 526 17.01 -5.88 20.60
CA GLN A 526 16.21 -6.87 19.87
C GLN A 526 16.14 -6.58 18.36
N GLU A 527 15.91 -5.33 17.99
CA GLU A 527 15.73 -4.93 16.60
C GLU A 527 17.03 -5.05 15.79
N GLU A 528 18.17 -4.68 16.38
CA GLU A 528 19.50 -4.88 15.78
C GLU A 528 19.78 -6.38 15.59
N THR A 529 19.40 -7.19 16.59
CA THR A 529 19.49 -8.64 16.49
C THR A 529 18.62 -9.20 15.36
N ILE A 530 17.38 -8.72 15.19
CA ILE A 530 16.52 -9.12 14.06
C ILE A 530 17.19 -8.78 12.73
N VAL A 531 17.82 -7.61 12.59
CA VAL A 531 18.56 -7.25 11.36
C VAL A 531 19.69 -8.23 11.09
N ALA A 532 20.50 -8.56 12.10
CA ALA A 532 21.58 -9.54 11.96
C ALA A 532 21.04 -10.93 11.56
N ILE A 533 19.92 -11.34 12.14
CA ILE A 533 19.26 -12.61 11.81
C ILE A 533 18.77 -12.62 10.36
N ILE A 534 18.11 -11.57 9.89
CA ILE A 534 17.64 -11.47 8.49
C ILE A 534 18.83 -11.53 7.52
N ALA A 535 19.95 -10.88 7.85
CA ALA A 535 21.18 -11.00 7.08
C ALA A 535 21.72 -12.45 7.07
N ARG A 536 21.57 -13.18 8.18
CA ARG A 536 21.95 -14.60 8.24
C ARG A 536 21.02 -15.49 7.42
N ILE A 537 19.71 -15.26 7.44
CA ILE A 537 18.74 -15.95 6.55
C ILE A 537 19.13 -15.75 5.09
N ARG A 538 19.52 -14.53 4.71
CA ARG A 538 20.02 -14.25 3.36
C ARG A 538 21.22 -15.13 3.01
N GLN A 539 22.23 -15.18 3.88
CA GLN A 539 23.43 -15.97 3.64
C GLN A 539 23.09 -17.46 3.49
N LEU A 540 22.32 -18.03 4.42
CA LEU A 540 21.89 -19.44 4.33
C LEU A 540 21.11 -19.73 3.05
N THR A 541 20.32 -18.76 2.56
CA THR A 541 19.60 -18.92 1.30
C THR A 541 20.54 -18.89 0.09
N LEU A 542 21.60 -18.07 0.14
CA LEU A 542 22.65 -18.04 -0.89
C LEU A 542 23.50 -19.32 -0.86
N ASP A 543 23.73 -19.90 0.31
CA ASP A 543 24.42 -21.18 0.48
C ASP A 543 23.59 -22.30 -0.18
N LEU A 544 22.30 -22.40 0.15
CA LEU A 544 21.36 -23.32 -0.51
C LEU A 544 21.27 -23.10 -2.03
N TYR A 545 21.26 -21.85 -2.48
CA TYR A 545 21.28 -21.52 -3.90
C TYR A 545 22.57 -22.00 -4.57
N SER A 546 23.72 -21.89 -3.90
CA SER A 546 25.00 -22.41 -4.39
C SER A 546 24.98 -23.93 -4.54
N ASP A 547 24.25 -24.62 -3.66
CA ASP A 547 23.99 -26.07 -3.72
C ASP A 547 22.93 -26.49 -4.76
N GLY A 548 22.38 -25.54 -5.51
CA GLY A 548 21.46 -25.82 -6.62
C GLY A 548 19.97 -25.60 -6.29
N ALA A 549 19.63 -25.10 -5.11
CA ALA A 549 18.25 -24.73 -4.79
C ALA A 549 17.74 -23.60 -5.69
N ARG A 550 16.55 -23.74 -6.26
CA ARG A 550 15.95 -22.75 -7.18
C ARG A 550 14.49 -22.41 -6.91
N GLN A 551 13.78 -23.18 -6.09
CA GLN A 551 12.36 -22.93 -5.82
C GLN A 551 12.20 -22.83 -4.31
N PHE A 552 11.94 -21.63 -3.79
CA PHE A 552 11.93 -21.35 -2.36
C PHE A 552 10.53 -20.93 -1.91
N LEU A 553 10.11 -21.41 -0.75
CA LEU A 553 8.91 -20.96 -0.04
C LEU A 553 9.30 -20.51 1.35
N PHE A 554 9.07 -19.23 1.64
CA PHE A 554 9.16 -18.67 2.98
C PHE A 554 7.76 -18.52 3.58
N VAL A 555 7.62 -18.87 4.84
CA VAL A 555 6.38 -18.67 5.61
C VAL A 555 6.65 -17.59 6.65
N SER A 556 5.77 -16.59 6.74
CA SER A 556 5.88 -15.54 7.76
C SER A 556 5.73 -16.11 9.17
N THR A 557 6.31 -15.45 10.17
CA THR A 557 6.22 -15.85 11.57
C THR A 557 4.83 -15.51 12.12
N PRO A 558 4.14 -16.46 12.79
CA PRO A 558 2.84 -16.18 13.40
C PRO A 558 2.95 -15.13 14.51
N PRO A 559 1.91 -14.30 14.71
CA PRO A 559 1.90 -13.29 15.76
C PRO A 559 1.88 -14.00 17.12
N GLN A 560 3.00 -13.98 17.83
CA GLN A 560 3.13 -14.71 19.09
C GLN A 560 2.27 -14.14 20.22
N SER A 561 1.75 -12.93 20.05
CA SER A 561 0.72 -12.34 20.90
C SER A 561 -0.57 -13.18 20.93
N LEU A 562 -0.82 -14.00 19.90
CA LEU A 562 -1.95 -14.95 19.85
C LEU A 562 -1.65 -16.28 20.56
N PHE A 563 -0.45 -16.53 21.06
CA PHE A 563 -0.18 -17.82 21.70
C PHE A 563 -0.80 -17.89 23.10
N PRO A 564 -1.40 -19.02 23.51
CA PRO A 564 -2.01 -19.15 24.84
C PRO A 564 -1.05 -18.80 25.99
N ASN A 565 0.24 -19.14 25.86
CA ASN A 565 1.24 -18.78 26.87
C ASN A 565 1.49 -17.27 27.01
N ASN A 566 1.06 -16.47 26.04
CA ASN A 566 1.33 -15.03 25.98
C ASN A 566 0.08 -14.19 26.26
N ARG A 567 -1.07 -14.81 26.55
CA ARG A 567 -2.35 -14.12 26.79
C ARG A 567 -2.89 -14.39 28.21
N PRO A 568 -3.32 -13.35 28.97
CA PRO A 568 -2.93 -11.94 28.88
C PRO A 568 -1.61 -11.72 29.63
N LYS A 569 -0.52 -11.46 28.91
CA LYS A 569 0.75 -11.03 29.50
C LYS A 569 1.11 -9.64 29.00
N ASP A 570 1.77 -8.85 29.85
CA ASP A 570 2.27 -7.51 29.51
C ASP A 570 3.23 -7.50 28.30
N ILE A 571 3.76 -8.67 27.92
CA ILE A 571 4.67 -8.84 26.80
C ILE A 571 3.97 -8.97 25.43
N ALA A 572 2.65 -9.19 25.39
CA ALA A 572 1.93 -9.42 24.14
C ALA A 572 2.08 -8.27 23.10
N PRO A 573 1.98 -6.98 23.47
CA PRO A 573 2.20 -5.88 22.53
C PRO A 573 3.62 -5.85 21.95
N LYS A 574 4.63 -6.18 22.77
CA LYS A 574 6.02 -6.27 22.30
C LYS A 574 6.20 -7.41 21.30
N LEU A 575 5.63 -8.58 21.59
CA LEU A 575 5.69 -9.74 20.70
C LEU A 575 4.97 -9.48 19.37
N GLU A 576 3.86 -8.75 19.38
CA GLU A 576 3.16 -8.34 18.18
C GLU A 576 4.02 -7.42 17.31
N ALA A 577 4.59 -6.35 17.89
CA ALA A 577 5.48 -5.44 17.20
C ALA A 577 6.72 -6.15 16.62
N ALA A 578 7.34 -7.04 17.40
CA ALA A 578 8.50 -7.81 16.95
C ALA A 578 8.15 -8.79 15.81
N SER A 579 6.98 -9.45 15.87
CA SER A 579 6.50 -10.34 14.80
C SER A 579 6.22 -9.55 13.51
N GLN A 580 5.66 -8.35 13.62
CA GLN A 580 5.44 -7.44 12.48
C GLN A 580 6.78 -6.97 11.87
N SER A 581 7.74 -6.53 12.71
CA SER A 581 9.08 -6.11 12.26
C SER A 581 9.80 -7.24 11.52
N TRP A 582 9.80 -8.44 12.11
CA TRP A 582 10.36 -9.64 11.49
C TRP A 582 9.73 -9.93 10.14
N ASN A 583 8.40 -9.98 10.06
CA ASN A 583 7.68 -10.32 8.83
C ASN A 583 7.89 -9.28 7.73
N LYS A 584 7.93 -7.98 8.07
CA LYS A 584 8.26 -6.90 7.12
C LYS A 584 9.65 -7.12 6.51
N LYS A 585 10.66 -7.41 7.34
CA LYS A 585 12.04 -7.61 6.89
C LYS A 585 12.23 -8.91 6.12
N LEU A 586 11.61 -10.00 6.56
CA LEU A 586 11.67 -11.27 5.86
C LEU A 586 11.02 -11.15 4.47
N LYS A 587 9.85 -10.52 4.35
CA LYS A 587 9.19 -10.28 3.06
C LYS A 587 10.08 -9.45 2.12
N LYS A 588 10.70 -8.39 2.64
CA LYS A 588 11.66 -7.57 1.88
C LYS A 588 12.85 -8.40 1.39
N LEU A 589 13.46 -9.19 2.27
CA LEU A 589 14.58 -10.07 1.91
C LEU A 589 14.18 -11.04 0.78
N VAL A 590 13.01 -11.66 0.86
CA VAL A 590 12.56 -12.63 -0.15
C VAL A 590 12.32 -11.94 -1.51
N HIS A 591 11.82 -10.70 -1.51
CA HIS A 591 11.75 -9.88 -2.74
C HIS A 591 13.14 -9.58 -3.30
N ASP A 592 14.09 -9.17 -2.45
CA ASP A 592 15.46 -8.87 -2.86
C ASP A 592 16.13 -10.09 -3.49
N LEU A 593 15.99 -11.27 -2.87
CA LEU A 593 16.51 -12.53 -3.37
C LEU A 593 15.85 -12.97 -4.68
N ASP A 594 14.53 -12.78 -4.84
CA ASP A 594 13.85 -13.13 -6.09
C ASP A 594 14.38 -12.32 -7.27
N ARG A 595 14.58 -11.02 -7.06
CA ARG A 595 15.13 -10.09 -8.05
C ARG A 595 16.58 -10.43 -8.40
N GLU A 596 17.41 -10.70 -7.39
CA GLU A 596 18.83 -10.98 -7.55
C GLU A 596 19.09 -12.33 -8.21
N LEU A 597 18.36 -13.37 -7.79
CA LEU A 597 18.58 -14.75 -8.20
C LEU A 597 17.68 -15.10 -9.39
N LYS A 598 18.05 -14.59 -10.56
CA LYS A 598 17.27 -14.64 -11.83
C LYS A 598 16.84 -16.04 -12.31
N HIS A 599 17.43 -17.10 -11.78
CA HIS A 599 17.09 -18.48 -12.13
C HIS A 599 16.30 -19.22 -11.05
N SER A 600 15.87 -18.48 -10.03
CA SER A 600 15.08 -18.97 -8.92
C SER A 600 13.68 -18.37 -8.91
N THR A 601 12.78 -19.08 -8.25
CA THR A 601 11.42 -18.64 -7.94
C THR A 601 11.27 -18.61 -6.43
N PHE A 602 10.83 -17.48 -5.90
CA PHE A 602 10.54 -17.34 -4.48
C PHE A 602 9.05 -17.17 -4.25
N PHE A 603 8.53 -17.83 -3.22
CA PHE A 603 7.19 -17.69 -2.70
C PHE A 603 7.28 -17.17 -1.27
N PHE A 604 6.33 -16.31 -0.90
CA PHE A 604 6.14 -15.86 0.47
C PHE A 604 4.68 -16.08 0.84
N PHE A 605 4.45 -16.96 1.81
CA PHE A 605 3.13 -17.20 2.37
C PHE A 605 2.99 -16.44 3.68
N ASP A 606 2.10 -15.46 3.73
CA ASP A 606 1.80 -14.75 4.96
C ASP A 606 0.79 -15.52 5.80
N ILE A 607 1.24 -16.10 6.92
CA ILE A 607 0.41 -16.89 7.82
C ILE A 607 -0.50 -16.01 8.71
N VAL A 608 -0.19 -14.73 8.88
CA VAL A 608 -0.85 -13.85 9.84
C VAL A 608 -2.36 -13.76 9.59
N PRO A 609 -2.86 -13.49 8.36
CA PRO A 609 -4.30 -13.43 8.11
C PRO A 609 -5.01 -14.76 8.41
N LEU A 610 -4.37 -15.90 8.09
CA LEU A 610 -4.95 -17.22 8.29
C LEU A 610 -5.10 -17.56 9.77
N ILE A 611 -4.04 -17.37 10.57
CA ILE A 611 -4.10 -17.71 11.99
C ILE A 611 -5.01 -16.77 12.77
N THR A 612 -5.07 -15.49 12.40
CA THR A 612 -6.03 -14.54 12.97
C THR A 612 -7.47 -14.98 12.67
N ALA A 613 -7.79 -15.28 11.41
CA ALA A 613 -9.13 -15.72 11.02
C ALA A 613 -9.56 -17.01 11.75
N VAL A 614 -8.67 -18.01 11.85
CA VAL A 614 -8.95 -19.24 12.60
C VAL A 614 -9.13 -18.97 14.10
N THR A 615 -8.38 -18.03 14.67
CA THR A 615 -8.47 -17.68 16.09
C THR A 615 -9.78 -16.96 16.42
N GLU A 616 -10.26 -16.11 15.51
CA GLU A 616 -11.50 -15.34 15.64
C GLU A 616 -12.74 -16.21 15.42
N ASP A 617 -12.75 -16.99 14.34
CA ASP A 617 -13.86 -17.88 14.00
C ASP A 617 -13.34 -19.13 13.28
N PRO A 618 -13.09 -20.22 14.02
CA PRO A 618 -12.56 -21.44 13.43
C PRO A 618 -13.56 -22.15 12.49
N SER A 619 -14.85 -21.79 12.52
CA SER A 619 -15.89 -22.39 11.68
C SER A 619 -15.83 -21.91 10.21
N GLN A 620 -15.09 -20.83 9.95
CA GLN A 620 -14.88 -20.30 8.58
C GLN A 620 -14.17 -21.30 7.66
N PHE A 621 -13.41 -22.25 8.22
CA PHE A 621 -12.72 -23.28 7.45
C PHE A 621 -13.18 -24.68 7.88
N PRO A 622 -13.58 -25.55 6.93
CA PRO A 622 -14.00 -26.92 7.25
C PRO A 622 -12.98 -27.71 8.07
N GLU A 623 -11.69 -27.49 7.83
CA GLU A 623 -10.59 -28.14 8.52
C GLU A 623 -10.54 -27.76 10.00
N THR A 624 -10.83 -26.51 10.35
CA THR A 624 -10.73 -26.00 11.73
C THR A 624 -12.08 -25.92 12.45
N ALA A 625 -13.19 -26.22 11.78
CA ALA A 625 -14.54 -26.19 12.37
C ALA A 625 -14.73 -27.14 13.57
N ILE A 626 -13.81 -28.08 13.76
CA ILE A 626 -13.76 -28.96 14.93
C ILE A 626 -13.32 -28.22 16.22
N TYR A 627 -12.65 -27.07 16.10
CA TYR A 627 -12.16 -26.33 17.25
C TYR A 627 -13.30 -25.74 18.08
N LYS A 628 -13.26 -26.05 19.37
CA LYS A 628 -14.17 -25.55 20.40
C LYS A 628 -13.49 -24.60 21.36
N SER A 629 -12.16 -24.56 21.35
CA SER A 629 -11.37 -23.68 22.20
C SER A 629 -10.07 -23.25 21.53
N ASN A 630 -9.69 -21.99 21.70
CA ASN A 630 -8.39 -21.45 21.30
C ASN A 630 -7.35 -21.45 22.45
N ALA A 631 -7.67 -22.13 23.56
CA ALA A 631 -6.74 -22.45 24.64
C ALA A 631 -6.10 -23.84 24.44
N PHE A 632 -5.41 -24.34 25.46
CA PHE A 632 -4.90 -25.71 25.52
C PHE A 632 -5.28 -26.37 26.85
N CYS A 633 -5.32 -27.71 26.88
CA CYS A 633 -5.50 -28.46 28.13
C CYS A 633 -4.14 -28.94 28.68
N ALA A 634 -3.94 -28.83 30.00
CA ALA A 634 -2.68 -29.19 30.65
C ALA A 634 -2.29 -30.66 30.44
N ASP A 635 -3.25 -31.58 30.47
CA ASP A 635 -3.03 -33.02 30.24
C ASP A 635 -2.49 -33.33 28.85
N TYR A 636 -2.74 -32.46 27.87
CA TYR A 636 -2.31 -32.66 26.50
C TYR A 636 -0.96 -32.01 26.19
N LYS A 637 -0.39 -31.22 27.10
CA LYS A 637 0.83 -30.42 26.87
C LYS A 637 2.05 -31.25 26.42
N SER A 638 2.14 -32.51 26.82
CA SER A 638 3.22 -33.44 26.38
C SER A 638 2.85 -34.24 25.12
N GLY A 639 1.78 -33.85 24.45
CA GLY A 639 1.10 -34.56 23.38
C GLY A 639 0.39 -35.83 23.87
N THR A 640 -0.39 -36.44 23.00
CA THR A 640 -1.28 -37.57 23.32
C THR A 640 -0.84 -38.88 22.65
N LEU A 641 -1.54 -39.99 22.93
CA LEU A 641 -1.32 -41.29 22.29
C LEU A 641 -1.88 -41.34 20.87
N VAL A 642 -3.06 -40.76 20.67
CA VAL A 642 -3.75 -40.62 19.37
C VAL A 642 -4.26 -39.19 19.25
N PRO A 643 -4.29 -38.58 18.04
CA PRO A 643 -4.55 -37.16 17.90
C PRO A 643 -5.85 -36.67 18.56
N ASP A 644 -6.90 -37.48 18.55
CA ASP A 644 -8.24 -37.23 19.09
C ASP A 644 -8.44 -37.80 20.52
N PHE A 645 -7.36 -38.08 21.24
CA PHE A 645 -7.43 -38.57 22.60
C PHE A 645 -8.21 -37.61 23.50
N LYS A 646 -9.01 -38.20 24.40
CA LYS A 646 -9.86 -37.51 25.35
C LYS A 646 -9.44 -37.85 26.78
N SER A 647 -8.82 -36.88 27.48
CA SER A 647 -8.60 -36.99 28.93
C SER A 647 -9.92 -36.82 29.68
N GLU A 648 -10.02 -37.49 30.84
CA GLU A 648 -11.12 -37.35 31.79
C GLU A 648 -11.19 -35.95 32.42
N THR A 649 -10.09 -35.19 32.43
CA THR A 649 -10.01 -33.87 33.08
C THR A 649 -10.21 -32.69 32.11
N CYS A 650 -9.99 -32.89 30.82
CA CYS A 650 -10.16 -31.85 29.80
C CYS A 650 -11.63 -31.76 29.38
N GLU A 651 -12.08 -30.62 28.88
CA GLU A 651 -13.46 -30.42 28.44
C GLU A 651 -13.72 -30.99 27.04
N TYR A 652 -12.73 -30.88 26.15
CA TYR A 652 -12.80 -31.43 24.78
C TYR A 652 -11.70 -32.48 24.53
N ASN A 653 -11.77 -33.19 23.41
CA ASN A 653 -10.66 -34.04 22.97
C ASN A 653 -9.51 -33.16 22.44
N ALA A 654 -8.32 -33.74 22.25
CA ALA A 654 -7.15 -32.94 21.89
C ALA A 654 -7.24 -32.24 20.52
N LEU A 655 -7.96 -32.78 19.53
CA LEU A 655 -8.16 -32.10 18.22
C LEU A 655 -9.18 -30.97 18.27
N GLU A 656 -10.05 -30.95 19.27
CA GLU A 656 -11.04 -29.89 19.47
C GLU A 656 -10.43 -28.64 20.15
N TYR A 657 -9.18 -28.71 20.61
CA TYR A 657 -8.40 -27.54 21.00
C TYR A 657 -7.54 -27.07 19.82
N MET A 658 -7.55 -25.76 19.54
CA MET A 658 -6.67 -25.17 18.53
C MET A 658 -5.21 -25.39 18.87
N TYR A 659 -4.84 -25.38 20.16
CA TYR A 659 -3.47 -25.54 20.62
C TYR A 659 -3.30 -26.79 21.50
N ILE A 660 -2.23 -27.55 21.27
CA ILE A 660 -1.91 -28.72 22.11
C ILE A 660 -1.19 -28.31 23.40
N ASP A 661 -0.39 -27.26 23.30
CA ASP A 661 0.33 -26.64 24.40
C ASP A 661 0.21 -25.11 24.28
N GLY A 662 1.03 -24.36 25.00
CA GLY A 662 0.90 -22.91 24.98
C GLY A 662 1.41 -22.19 23.73
N ALA A 663 1.88 -22.88 22.69
CA ALA A 663 2.46 -22.28 21.48
C ALA A 663 2.15 -23.02 20.16
N HIS A 664 1.85 -24.32 20.20
CA HIS A 664 1.73 -25.15 18.99
C HIS A 664 0.27 -25.48 18.64
N PRO A 665 -0.20 -25.09 17.45
CA PRO A 665 -1.51 -25.50 16.98
C PRO A 665 -1.59 -27.01 16.72
N THR A 666 -2.77 -27.58 16.91
CA THR A 666 -3.03 -28.99 16.61
C THR A 666 -3.13 -29.21 15.09
N GLN A 667 -3.08 -30.49 14.70
CA GLN A 667 -3.11 -30.95 13.30
C GLN A 667 -4.12 -30.24 12.37
N PRO A 668 -5.37 -29.89 12.77
CA PRO A 668 -6.33 -29.28 11.86
C PRO A 668 -5.87 -27.91 11.32
N PHE A 669 -5.14 -27.12 12.11
CA PHE A 669 -4.57 -25.85 11.66
C PHE A 669 -3.47 -26.08 10.61
N HIS A 670 -2.61 -27.07 10.84
CA HIS A 670 -1.57 -27.45 9.87
C HIS A 670 -2.16 -27.95 8.56
N GLN A 671 -3.35 -28.57 8.59
CA GLN A 671 -4.06 -28.99 7.39
C GLN A 671 -4.55 -27.82 6.55
N ILE A 672 -5.19 -26.79 7.16
CA ILE A 672 -5.61 -25.59 6.43
C ILE A 672 -4.41 -24.76 5.96
N LEU A 673 -3.34 -24.65 6.77
CA LEU A 673 -2.10 -24.00 6.39
C LEU A 673 -1.52 -24.62 5.10
N ALA A 674 -1.39 -25.95 5.08
CA ALA A 674 -0.89 -26.66 3.91
C ALA A 674 -1.81 -26.48 2.69
N LYS A 675 -3.13 -26.48 2.88
CA LYS A 675 -4.08 -26.22 1.79
C LYS A 675 -3.88 -24.84 1.18
N ARG A 676 -3.83 -23.79 2.00
CA ARG A 676 -3.65 -22.40 1.52
C ARG A 676 -2.29 -22.21 0.83
N ILE A 677 -1.22 -22.80 1.38
CA ILE A 677 0.08 -22.83 0.71
C ILE A 677 -0.02 -23.53 -0.64
N SER A 678 -0.69 -24.68 -0.72
CA SER A 678 -0.84 -25.40 -1.99
C SER A 678 -1.64 -24.61 -3.04
N GLU A 679 -2.68 -23.88 -2.63
CA GLU A 679 -3.47 -23.01 -3.50
C GLU A 679 -2.58 -21.90 -4.09
N GLN A 680 -1.72 -21.28 -3.28
CA GLN A 680 -0.75 -20.28 -3.76
C GLN A 680 0.28 -20.88 -4.72
N LEU A 681 0.84 -22.06 -4.39
CA LEU A 681 1.82 -22.73 -5.23
C LEU A 681 1.21 -23.19 -6.57
N LEU A 682 -0.04 -23.69 -6.56
CA LEU A 682 -0.76 -24.08 -7.78
C LEU A 682 -1.07 -22.89 -8.69
N ALA A 683 -1.38 -21.73 -8.11
CA ALA A 683 -1.55 -20.49 -8.86
C ALA A 683 -0.24 -20.04 -9.54
N GLY A 684 0.91 -20.48 -9.03
CA GLY A 684 2.22 -20.12 -9.57
C GLY A 684 2.59 -18.65 -9.36
N HIS A 685 1.85 -17.93 -8.51
CA HIS A 685 2.14 -16.55 -8.13
C HIS A 685 3.35 -16.53 -7.19
N SER A 686 4.53 -16.31 -7.76
CA SER A 686 5.74 -15.98 -7.02
C SER A 686 5.57 -14.67 -6.23
N ILE A 687 6.56 -14.36 -5.40
CA ILE A 687 6.62 -13.07 -4.71
C ILE A 687 6.75 -11.89 -5.71
N SER A 688 7.26 -12.14 -6.92
CA SER A 688 7.31 -11.20 -8.05
C SER A 688 6.07 -11.24 -8.91
#